data_AF-A0A2D6RD70-F1
#
_entry.id   AF-A0A2D6RD70-F1
#
_cell.length_a   1.000
_cell.length_b   1.000
_cell.length_c   1.000
_cell.angle_alpha   90.00
_cell.angle_beta   90.00
_cell.angle_gamma   90.00
#
_symmetry.space_group_name_H-M   'P 1'
#
loop_
_entity.id
_entity.type
_entity.pdbx_description
1 polymer ?
#
loop_
_entity_poly.entity_id
_entity_poly.type
_entity_poly.pdbx_seq_one_letter_code
_entity_poly.pdbx_strand_id
1 'polypeptide(L)'
;MDGLELIKIHNWTFDPVKKTLKPDITENNESQANVSEEVSLEAKQADLLLCLIQQTGQIVSRDMLLEQVWNNRYVDDTTINATVSRLRKLLGGAKYQYIKTHPKLGYSFCAEVDYIERPKTHYSTKEKILSLKAIKIYATIITIALFAIVTYLFSISQESDKTLLPKDVKIEPVTYMEGREYASALSNDGNYLVFTHQETLNSPTELFVKDLITNQKVQIEPENSAGFPIWARRSNKIYYISGEGNRCTIKSVVLTSTLSLENRQVLTSCGEKFSYAYIAVTASEEHLYYVHHFKKAGITALNRMDLSTKEVVQITAPNTNYLGDYLFSLSPDEKWIAFERTDDTYATNLMLLNLETGELDTLIENIGFSEGLTWSEDSSNILFIDDSFSLIRFNIDSKTQQVIYQSDVQIEDLSVINDTELLASIGDRFHSDIAELNIATGTTRKLIESSFKDFLGTPVTNGADTLEYFVSTRSGSYQIWQKNKNTFKQISKFQHNPYIEDLVPSPNGQKILFKEGTQFGMLDLNSGVAIKLTTDDYFFNDARWDCTDNSKLLFTAKKGRDWHLLSYDLRSKKFNIEAKKIISIQKDCVDNRTYGIQPDKKGIFELTNDYRIIQTPVAFDDEYPDANIQWSVEAGYFYVLDTKKNLYQQAHREKRDNAEKKLLIKLVDNVFRVSGNRLIYNDIILNNTYVGKITM
;
A
#
# COMPACT_ATOMS: atom_id res chain seq x y z
N MET A 1 4.70 -36.27 5.58
CA MET A 1 5.47 -37.08 6.56
C MET A 1 4.90 -36.74 7.91
N ASP A 2 4.05 -37.62 8.43
CA ASP A 2 3.42 -37.51 9.75
C ASP A 2 4.40 -38.00 10.82
N GLY A 3 4.56 -37.23 11.91
CA GLY A 3 5.34 -37.61 13.08
C GLY A 3 6.85 -37.38 12.94
N LEU A 4 7.30 -36.17 13.25
CA LEU A 4 8.73 -35.80 13.29
C LEU A 4 9.51 -36.69 14.27
N GLU A 5 10.34 -37.57 13.71
CA GLU A 5 11.28 -38.47 14.39
C GLU A 5 12.38 -37.67 15.12
N LEU A 6 12.92 -38.22 16.20
CA LEU A 6 14.15 -37.68 16.81
C LEU A 6 15.34 -38.12 15.97
N ILE A 7 16.29 -37.21 15.73
CA ILE A 7 17.40 -37.48 14.83
C ILE A 7 18.67 -37.65 15.65
N LYS A 8 19.22 -38.87 15.67
CA LYS A 8 20.51 -39.14 16.30
C LYS A 8 21.64 -38.81 15.34
N ILE A 9 22.59 -38.00 15.81
CA ILE A 9 23.74 -37.48 15.10
C ILE A 9 24.97 -37.75 15.96
N HIS A 10 25.61 -38.91 15.77
CA HIS A 10 26.79 -39.30 16.55
C HIS A 10 26.55 -39.17 18.07
N ASN A 11 27.13 -38.16 18.74
CA ASN A 11 26.98 -37.91 20.18
C ASN A 11 25.82 -36.96 20.54
N TRP A 12 24.93 -36.66 19.60
CA TRP A 12 23.80 -35.74 19.80
C TRP A 12 22.49 -36.39 19.38
N THR A 13 21.41 -36.03 20.07
CA THR A 13 20.03 -36.26 19.65
C THR A 13 19.40 -34.89 19.36
N PHE A 14 18.98 -34.68 18.11
CA PHE A 14 18.33 -33.46 17.62
C PHE A 14 16.81 -33.64 17.57
N ASP A 15 16.07 -32.74 18.23
CA ASP A 15 14.61 -32.65 18.15
C ASP A 15 14.21 -31.48 17.22
N PRO A 16 13.79 -31.75 15.98
CA PRO A 16 13.43 -30.69 15.02
C PRO A 16 12.16 -29.93 15.41
N VAL A 17 11.29 -30.51 16.26
CA VAL A 17 10.06 -29.85 16.75
C VAL A 17 10.39 -28.86 17.85
N LYS A 18 11.18 -29.31 18.83
CA LYS A 18 11.59 -28.47 19.97
C LYS A 18 12.76 -27.55 19.66
N LYS A 19 13.46 -27.80 18.54
CA LYS A 19 14.68 -27.09 18.12
C LYS A 19 15.79 -27.21 19.16
N THR A 20 16.00 -28.41 19.69
CA THR A 20 16.98 -28.67 20.76
C THR A 20 17.97 -29.76 20.38
N LEU A 21 19.19 -29.65 20.89
CA LEU A 21 20.26 -30.66 20.83
C LEU A 21 20.53 -31.19 22.24
N LYS A 22 20.41 -32.50 22.41
CA LYS A 22 20.73 -33.20 23.65
C LYS A 22 21.97 -34.08 23.45
N PRO A 23 23.02 -33.97 24.27
CA PRO A 23 24.19 -34.83 24.12
C PRO A 23 23.87 -36.24 24.65
N ASP A 24 24.30 -37.27 23.92
CA ASP A 24 24.21 -38.66 24.33
C ASP A 24 25.36 -38.96 25.31
N ILE A 25 25.02 -39.24 26.57
CA ILE A 25 26.00 -39.67 27.57
C ILE A 25 26.42 -41.10 27.23
N THR A 26 27.67 -41.30 26.83
CA THR A 26 28.24 -42.64 26.68
C THR A 26 28.70 -43.15 28.04
N GLU A 27 28.29 -44.38 28.39
CA GLU A 27 28.70 -45.11 29.60
C GLU A 27 30.22 -45.35 29.57
N ASN A 28 31.00 -44.39 30.06
CA ASN A 28 32.36 -44.57 30.54
C ASN A 28 32.81 -43.25 31.20
N ASN A 29 32.20 -42.92 32.33
CA ASN A 29 32.78 -42.17 33.45
C ASN A 29 31.69 -41.97 34.51
N GLU A 30 31.43 -43.02 35.30
CA GLU A 30 30.75 -42.90 36.58
C GLU A 30 31.63 -42.11 37.55
N SER A 31 31.58 -40.78 37.46
CA SER A 31 31.94 -39.80 38.49
C SER A 31 31.67 -38.41 37.93
N GLN A 32 30.72 -37.69 38.53
CA GLN A 32 30.13 -36.40 38.11
C GLN A 32 29.01 -36.49 37.06
N ALA A 33 27.82 -36.91 37.51
CA ALA A 33 26.57 -36.59 36.83
C ALA A 33 26.25 -35.09 36.99
N ASN A 34 26.88 -34.24 36.18
CA ASN A 34 26.29 -32.94 35.87
C ASN A 34 25.17 -33.20 34.86
N VAL A 35 23.97 -32.69 35.19
CA VAL A 35 22.79 -32.67 34.32
C VAL A 35 23.24 -32.20 32.94
N SER A 36 23.18 -33.07 31.94
CA SER A 36 23.50 -32.71 30.56
C SER A 36 22.43 -31.74 30.06
N GLU A 37 22.77 -30.45 30.06
CA GLU A 37 21.85 -29.37 29.72
C GLU A 37 21.44 -29.48 28.24
N GLU A 38 20.14 -29.50 27.98
CA GLU A 38 19.59 -29.50 26.63
C GLU A 38 19.87 -28.14 25.98
N VAL A 39 20.55 -28.14 24.84
CA VAL A 39 20.98 -26.90 24.17
C VAL A 39 19.90 -26.46 23.20
N SER A 40 19.33 -25.27 23.42
CA SER A 40 18.37 -24.67 22.50
C SER A 40 19.07 -24.07 21.27
N LEU A 41 18.53 -24.34 20.08
CA LEU A 41 19.00 -23.77 18.81
C LEU A 41 18.16 -22.57 18.42
N GLU A 42 18.80 -21.52 17.91
CA GLU A 42 18.08 -20.45 17.21
C GLU A 42 17.32 -21.02 16.00
N ALA A 43 16.20 -20.41 15.62
CA ALA A 43 15.33 -20.93 14.56
C ALA A 43 16.08 -21.29 13.27
N LYS A 44 16.94 -20.39 12.78
CA LYS A 44 17.72 -20.62 11.55
C LYS A 44 18.83 -21.65 11.70
N GLN A 45 19.34 -21.87 12.91
CA GLN A 45 20.33 -22.92 13.16
C GLN A 45 19.68 -24.31 13.11
N ALA A 46 18.47 -24.44 13.68
CA ALA A 46 17.69 -25.68 13.61
C ALA A 46 17.24 -26.00 12.17
N ASP A 47 16.73 -25.00 11.45
CA ASP A 47 16.28 -25.15 10.07
C ASP A 47 17.46 -25.52 9.14
N LEU A 48 18.63 -24.87 9.34
CA LEU A 48 19.87 -25.19 8.63
C LEU A 48 20.35 -26.63 8.92
N LEU A 49 20.33 -27.05 10.19
CA LEU A 49 20.74 -28.39 10.58
C LEU A 49 19.83 -29.45 9.96
N LEU A 50 18.51 -29.23 9.98
CA LEU A 50 17.53 -30.14 9.40
C LEU A 50 17.69 -30.25 7.87
N CYS A 51 17.85 -29.11 7.18
CA CYS A 51 18.09 -29.07 5.73
C CYS A 51 19.33 -29.87 5.32
N LEU A 52 20.44 -29.69 6.06
CA LEU A 52 21.69 -30.41 5.81
C LEU A 52 21.56 -31.92 6.08
N ILE A 53 20.83 -32.32 7.13
CA ILE A 53 20.58 -33.73 7.47
C ILE A 53 19.68 -34.42 6.45
N GLN A 54 18.62 -33.76 5.97
CA GLN A 54 17.74 -34.32 4.95
C GLN A 54 18.47 -34.63 3.64
N GLN A 55 19.62 -33.99 3.42
CA GLN A 55 20.51 -34.20 2.27
C GLN A 55 21.86 -34.79 2.71
N THR A 56 21.87 -35.66 3.74
CA THR A 56 23.11 -36.26 4.28
C THR A 56 23.97 -36.87 3.19
N GLY A 57 25.27 -36.53 3.20
CA GLY A 57 26.24 -36.99 2.20
C GLY A 57 26.23 -36.22 0.87
N GLN A 58 25.24 -35.36 0.61
CA GLN A 58 25.17 -34.53 -0.60
C GLN A 58 25.64 -33.08 -0.36
N ILE A 59 26.00 -32.38 -1.44
CA ILE A 59 26.34 -30.95 -1.38
C ILE A 59 25.05 -30.15 -1.52
N VAL A 60 24.69 -29.43 -0.45
CA VAL A 60 23.61 -28.43 -0.46
C VAL A 60 24.20 -27.10 -0.91
N SER A 61 23.71 -26.57 -2.02
CA SER A 61 24.17 -25.30 -2.58
C SER A 61 23.72 -24.11 -1.72
N ARG A 62 24.37 -22.96 -1.89
CA ARG A 62 23.95 -21.73 -1.19
C ARG A 62 22.54 -21.30 -1.59
N ASP A 63 22.20 -21.43 -2.87
CA ASP A 63 20.86 -21.10 -3.37
C ASP A 63 19.80 -22.02 -2.74
N MET A 64 20.09 -23.32 -2.58
CA MET A 64 19.19 -24.25 -1.88
C MET A 64 19.05 -23.90 -0.40
N LEU A 65 20.14 -23.47 0.26
CA LEU A 65 20.06 -22.99 1.65
C LEU A 65 19.20 -21.72 1.74
N LEU A 66 19.35 -20.76 0.83
CA LEU A 66 18.52 -19.55 0.78
C LEU A 66 17.04 -19.88 0.60
N GLU A 67 16.73 -20.82 -0.28
CA GLU A 67 15.36 -21.29 -0.53
C GLU A 67 14.77 -22.00 0.69
N GLN A 68 15.45 -23.03 1.23
CA GLN A 68 14.88 -23.91 2.25
C GLN A 68 15.00 -23.39 3.69
N VAL A 69 16.02 -22.59 3.99
CA VAL A 69 16.27 -22.07 5.35
C VAL A 69 15.85 -20.61 5.47
N TRP A 70 15.97 -19.80 4.42
CA TRP A 70 15.64 -18.37 4.44
C TRP A 70 14.40 -17.98 3.60
N ASN A 71 13.64 -18.93 3.07
CA ASN A 71 12.39 -18.70 2.30
C ASN A 71 12.58 -17.70 1.15
N ASN A 72 13.70 -17.80 0.41
CA ASN A 72 14.09 -16.87 -0.66
C ASN A 72 14.32 -15.40 -0.23
N ARG A 73 14.44 -15.11 1.07
CA ARG A 73 14.93 -13.80 1.55
C ARG A 73 16.41 -13.66 1.21
N TYR A 74 16.80 -12.55 0.59
CA TYR A 74 18.21 -12.28 0.29
C TYR A 74 18.99 -12.09 1.60
N VAL A 75 19.92 -13.00 1.90
CA VAL A 75 20.91 -12.85 2.96
C VAL A 75 22.31 -12.93 2.38
N ASP A 76 23.21 -12.12 2.92
CA ASP A 76 24.59 -12.08 2.46
C ASP A 76 25.35 -13.37 2.80
N ASP A 77 26.44 -13.63 2.06
CA ASP A 77 27.29 -14.80 2.27
C ASP A 77 27.87 -14.83 3.70
N THR A 78 28.09 -13.67 4.30
CA THR A 78 28.57 -13.50 5.67
C THR A 78 27.59 -14.08 6.69
N THR A 79 26.28 -13.91 6.50
CA THR A 79 25.24 -14.45 7.38
C THR A 79 25.16 -15.97 7.30
N ILE A 80 25.24 -16.55 6.10
CA ILE A 80 25.27 -18.02 5.92
C ILE A 80 26.53 -18.59 6.60
N ASN A 81 27.69 -17.98 6.35
CA ASN A 81 28.96 -18.42 6.93
C ASN A 81 28.96 -18.30 8.47
N ALA A 82 28.38 -17.22 9.02
CA ALA A 82 28.25 -17.01 10.46
C ALA A 82 27.32 -18.06 11.09
N THR A 83 26.17 -18.34 10.48
CA THR A 83 25.21 -19.34 10.96
C THR A 83 25.82 -20.74 10.96
N VAL A 84 26.52 -21.13 9.88
CA VAL A 84 27.26 -22.41 9.83
C VAL A 84 28.36 -22.46 10.89
N SER A 85 29.06 -21.35 11.13
CA SER A 85 30.13 -21.28 12.13
C SER A 85 29.60 -21.43 13.55
N ARG A 86 28.47 -20.79 13.88
CA ARG A 86 27.79 -20.95 15.17
C ARG A 86 27.29 -22.38 15.37
N LEU A 87 26.65 -22.95 14.34
CA LEU A 87 26.15 -24.32 14.39
C LEU A 87 27.29 -25.35 14.60
N ARG A 88 28.44 -25.17 13.93
CA ARG A 88 29.64 -25.99 14.16
C ARG A 88 30.17 -25.89 15.59
N LYS A 89 30.11 -24.69 16.18
CA LYS A 89 30.54 -24.46 17.56
C LYS A 89 29.63 -25.19 18.55
N LEU A 90 28.32 -25.25 18.28
CA LEU A 90 27.34 -25.95 19.11
C LEU A 90 27.47 -27.46 19.03
N LEU A 91 27.66 -28.03 17.83
CA LEU A 91 27.84 -29.48 17.65
C LEU A 91 29.18 -30.01 18.21
N GLY A 92 30.18 -29.15 18.37
CA GLY A 92 31.52 -29.55 18.80
C GLY A 92 32.21 -30.50 17.81
N GLY A 93 33.35 -31.07 18.20
CA GLY A 93 34.07 -32.07 17.39
C GLY A 93 35.18 -31.53 16.47
N ALA A 94 35.84 -32.44 15.75
CA ALA A 94 36.97 -32.12 14.89
C ALA A 94 36.54 -31.35 13.63
N LYS A 95 37.47 -30.61 13.01
CA LYS A 95 37.21 -29.84 11.79
C LYS A 95 36.65 -30.76 10.69
N TYR A 96 35.43 -30.48 10.26
CA TYR A 96 34.65 -31.23 9.25
C TYR A 96 33.98 -32.55 9.71
N GLN A 97 33.93 -32.84 11.02
CA GLN A 97 33.24 -34.02 11.54
C GLN A 97 31.74 -34.03 11.19
N TYR A 98 31.04 -32.90 11.38
CA TYR A 98 29.60 -32.80 11.14
C TYR A 98 29.25 -32.08 9.84
N ILE A 99 29.84 -30.89 9.61
CA ILE A 99 29.54 -30.06 8.44
C ILE A 99 30.84 -29.75 7.69
N LYS A 100 30.92 -30.14 6.41
CA LYS A 100 32.04 -29.86 5.52
C LYS A 100 31.73 -28.70 4.58
N THR A 101 32.68 -27.79 4.40
CA THR A 101 32.57 -26.69 3.42
C THR A 101 33.20 -27.13 2.12
N HIS A 102 32.46 -26.98 1.02
CA HIS A 102 32.95 -27.13 -0.34
C HIS A 102 33.06 -25.75 -0.98
N PRO A 103 34.27 -25.18 -1.16
CA PRO A 103 34.45 -23.84 -1.70
C PRO A 103 33.69 -23.65 -3.01
N LYS A 104 32.97 -22.52 -3.14
CA LYS A 104 32.13 -22.15 -4.30
C LYS A 104 30.94 -23.07 -4.62
N LEU A 105 30.80 -24.21 -3.94
CA LEU A 105 29.74 -25.18 -4.21
C LEU A 105 28.68 -25.21 -3.09
N GLY A 106 29.08 -25.15 -1.82
CA GLY A 106 28.13 -25.17 -0.70
C GLY A 106 28.63 -25.93 0.51
N TYR A 107 27.73 -26.66 1.18
CA TYR A 107 27.99 -27.39 2.42
C TYR A 107 27.44 -28.81 2.34
N SER A 108 28.06 -29.76 3.06
CA SER A 108 27.54 -31.12 3.18
C SER A 108 27.54 -31.60 4.63
N PHE A 109 26.52 -32.35 5.01
CA PHE A 109 26.48 -33.06 6.29
C PHE A 109 27.21 -34.40 6.18
N CYS A 110 28.12 -34.66 7.12
CA CYS A 110 29.11 -35.76 7.02
C CYS A 110 29.03 -36.77 8.17
N ALA A 111 28.21 -36.52 9.19
CA ALA A 111 28.01 -37.47 10.27
C ALA A 111 26.93 -38.50 9.90
N GLU A 112 27.04 -39.70 10.46
CA GLU A 112 25.98 -40.71 10.37
C GLU A 112 24.73 -40.22 11.11
N VAL A 113 23.57 -40.48 10.51
CA VAL A 113 22.28 -40.04 11.01
C VAL A 113 21.36 -41.26 11.12
N ASP A 114 20.83 -41.47 12.32
CA ASP A 114 19.78 -42.46 12.59
C ASP A 114 18.48 -41.76 13.02
N TYR A 115 17.36 -42.21 12.49
CA TYR A 115 16.04 -41.70 12.86
C TYR A 115 15.45 -42.60 13.95
N ILE A 116 15.15 -42.00 15.11
CA ILE A 116 14.60 -42.68 16.28
C ILE A 116 13.12 -42.31 16.41
N GLU A 117 12.25 -43.32 16.50
CA GLU A 117 10.86 -43.09 16.87
C GLU A 117 10.78 -42.40 18.24
N ARG A 118 10.09 -41.26 18.28
CA ARG A 118 9.83 -40.55 19.52
C ARG A 118 9.06 -41.50 20.46
N PRO A 119 9.52 -41.75 21.70
CA PRO A 119 8.86 -42.70 22.57
C PRO A 119 7.42 -42.26 22.83
N LYS A 120 6.46 -43.02 22.32
CA LYS A 120 5.06 -42.90 22.71
C LYS A 120 5.01 -43.24 24.19
N THR A 121 4.75 -42.26 25.04
CA THR A 121 4.52 -42.47 26.48
C THR A 121 3.32 -43.40 26.65
N HIS A 122 3.58 -44.70 26.75
CA HIS A 122 2.64 -45.67 27.29
C HIS A 122 2.53 -45.42 28.79
N TYR A 123 1.43 -44.81 29.23
CA TYR A 123 1.00 -44.90 30.61
C TYR A 123 0.74 -46.37 30.94
N SER A 124 1.66 -47.00 31.67
CA SER A 124 1.43 -48.31 32.29
C SER A 124 0.58 -48.10 33.54
N THR A 125 -0.71 -48.39 33.43
CA THR A 125 -1.60 -48.52 34.57
C THR A 125 -1.23 -49.82 35.30
N LYS A 126 -0.49 -49.71 36.40
CA LYS A 126 -0.54 -50.75 37.44
C LYS A 126 -1.94 -50.70 38.05
N GLU A 127 -2.74 -51.73 37.77
CA GLU A 127 -4.04 -51.92 38.40
C GLU A 127 -3.87 -52.02 39.92
N LYS A 128 -4.26 -50.97 40.63
CA LYS A 128 -4.84 -51.11 41.96
C LYS A 128 -6.34 -51.02 41.76
N ILE A 129 -7.04 -52.11 42.05
CA ILE A 129 -8.51 -52.18 42.01
C ILE A 129 -9.06 -51.14 43.00
N LEU A 130 -9.45 -49.97 42.48
CA LEU A 130 -10.15 -48.93 43.24
C LEU A 130 -11.65 -49.27 43.21
N SER A 131 -12.29 -49.31 44.38
CA SER A 131 -13.68 -49.74 44.49
C SER A 131 -14.63 -48.90 43.62
N LEU A 132 -15.67 -49.52 43.08
CA LEU A 132 -16.68 -48.93 42.17
C LEU A 132 -17.33 -47.62 42.67
N LYS A 133 -17.28 -47.33 43.98
CA LYS A 133 -17.76 -46.06 44.54
C LYS A 133 -16.79 -44.90 44.32
N ALA A 134 -15.48 -45.15 44.37
CA ALA A 134 -14.46 -44.14 44.13
C ALA A 134 -14.42 -43.72 42.66
N ILE A 135 -14.59 -44.66 41.72
CA ILE A 135 -14.58 -44.41 40.27
C ILE A 135 -15.69 -43.42 39.89
N LYS A 136 -16.89 -43.53 40.47
CA LYS A 136 -17.98 -42.58 40.19
C LYS A 136 -17.66 -41.18 40.70
N ILE A 137 -17.08 -41.05 41.90
CA ILE A 137 -16.72 -39.75 42.48
C ILE A 137 -15.60 -39.07 41.66
N TYR A 138 -14.56 -39.82 41.29
CA TYR A 138 -13.49 -39.29 40.44
C TYR A 138 -13.97 -38.95 39.04
N ALA A 139 -14.86 -39.76 38.45
CA ALA A 139 -15.46 -39.45 37.15
C ALA A 139 -16.25 -38.14 37.19
N THR A 140 -17.04 -37.91 38.24
CA THR A 140 -17.79 -36.65 38.42
C THR A 140 -16.87 -35.45 38.64
N ILE A 141 -15.82 -35.58 39.44
CA ILE A 141 -14.85 -34.48 39.65
C ILE A 141 -14.11 -34.16 38.35
N ILE A 142 -13.72 -35.18 37.58
CA ILE A 142 -13.07 -34.98 36.28
C ILE A 142 -14.03 -34.34 35.28
N THR A 143 -15.32 -34.73 35.24
CA THR A 143 -16.29 -34.07 34.36
C THR A 143 -16.54 -32.62 34.76
N ILE A 144 -16.59 -32.31 36.06
CA ILE A 144 -16.72 -30.93 36.54
C ILE A 144 -15.45 -30.12 36.21
N ALA A 145 -14.27 -30.70 36.37
CA ALA A 145 -13.01 -30.03 36.02
C ALA A 145 -12.87 -29.83 34.51
N LEU A 146 -13.27 -30.80 33.69
CA LEU A 146 -13.32 -30.66 32.23
C LEU A 146 -14.36 -29.63 31.81
N PHE A 147 -15.52 -29.60 32.45
CA PHE A 147 -16.52 -28.58 32.18
C PHE A 147 -16.01 -27.19 32.57
N ALA A 148 -15.34 -27.06 33.73
CA ALA A 148 -14.72 -25.82 34.17
C ALA A 148 -13.58 -25.36 33.24
N ILE A 149 -12.75 -26.29 32.76
CA ILE A 149 -11.68 -26.02 31.79
C ILE A 149 -12.27 -25.65 30.44
N VAL A 150 -13.31 -26.35 29.97
CA VAL A 150 -13.99 -26.00 28.73
C VAL A 150 -14.68 -24.65 28.85
N THR A 151 -15.34 -24.33 29.97
CA THR A 151 -15.90 -22.99 30.20
C THR A 151 -14.80 -21.93 30.31
N TYR A 152 -13.67 -22.23 30.94
CA TYR A 152 -12.53 -21.30 31.04
C TYR A 152 -11.88 -21.06 29.68
N LEU A 153 -11.66 -22.12 28.90
CA LEU A 153 -11.16 -22.03 27.54
C LEU A 153 -12.16 -21.35 26.60
N PHE A 154 -13.47 -21.53 26.81
CA PHE A 154 -14.52 -20.84 26.06
C PHE A 154 -14.65 -19.36 26.46
N SER A 155 -14.36 -19.03 27.72
CA SER A 155 -14.23 -17.65 28.21
C SER A 155 -12.97 -16.98 27.63
N ILE A 156 -11.84 -17.69 27.55
CA ILE A 156 -10.61 -17.17 26.92
C ILE A 156 -10.76 -17.08 25.39
N SER A 157 -11.51 -17.99 24.77
CA SER A 157 -11.71 -17.99 23.30
C SER A 157 -12.82 -17.04 22.83
N GLN A 158 -13.53 -16.35 23.74
CA GLN A 158 -14.45 -15.28 23.37
C GLN A 158 -13.80 -13.89 23.43
N GLU A 159 -12.52 -13.80 23.79
CA GLU A 159 -11.80 -12.53 23.90
C GLU A 159 -10.82 -12.31 22.74
N SER A 160 -11.16 -12.79 21.53
CA SER A 160 -10.65 -12.21 20.29
C SER A 160 -11.78 -11.93 19.30
N ASP A 161 -11.77 -10.70 18.79
CA ASP A 161 -12.52 -10.19 17.64
C ASP A 161 -14.02 -9.91 17.81
N LYS A 162 -14.33 -9.14 18.85
CA LYS A 162 -15.07 -7.88 18.66
C LYS A 162 -14.47 -6.83 19.57
N THR A 163 -13.40 -6.18 19.12
CA THR A 163 -13.13 -4.81 19.56
C THR A 163 -14.39 -4.03 19.20
N LEU A 164 -15.28 -3.85 20.18
CA LEU A 164 -16.27 -2.80 20.11
C LEU A 164 -15.45 -1.53 19.89
N LEU A 165 -15.48 -1.00 18.66
CA LEU A 165 -15.05 0.37 18.38
C LEU A 165 -15.57 1.24 19.53
N PRO A 166 -14.76 2.11 20.14
CA PRO A 166 -15.25 3.07 21.11
C PRO A 166 -16.48 3.77 20.51
N LYS A 167 -17.66 3.45 21.06
CA LYS A 167 -18.95 3.92 20.53
C LYS A 167 -19.21 5.39 20.86
N ASP A 168 -18.28 6.03 21.55
CA ASP A 168 -18.47 7.35 22.16
C ASP A 168 -17.63 8.45 21.49
N VAL A 169 -17.12 8.21 20.27
CA VAL A 169 -16.45 9.26 19.50
C VAL A 169 -17.47 10.22 18.92
N LYS A 170 -17.42 11.49 19.36
CA LYS A 170 -18.32 12.55 18.88
C LYS A 170 -17.58 13.42 17.86
N ILE A 171 -18.21 13.64 16.70
CA ILE A 171 -17.68 14.53 15.66
C ILE A 171 -18.62 15.73 15.50
N GLU A 172 -18.09 16.94 15.68
CA GLU A 172 -18.84 18.19 15.55
C GLU A 172 -18.22 19.08 14.46
N PRO A 173 -19.00 19.57 13.48
CA PRO A 173 -18.48 20.48 12.46
C PRO A 173 -18.08 21.83 13.08
N VAL A 174 -16.85 22.28 12.81
CA VAL A 174 -16.31 23.58 13.28
C VAL A 174 -16.45 24.66 12.21
N THR A 175 -16.27 24.28 10.95
CA THR A 175 -16.55 25.12 9.78
C THR A 175 -17.17 24.28 8.67
N TYR A 176 -17.75 24.97 7.70
CA TYR A 176 -18.22 24.39 6.45
C TYR A 176 -18.24 25.49 5.39
N MET A 177 -17.59 25.21 4.27
CA MET A 177 -17.64 26.00 3.03
C MET A 177 -17.80 25.00 1.88
N GLU A 178 -18.55 25.38 0.85
CA GLU A 178 -18.65 24.54 -0.36
C GLU A 178 -17.27 24.44 -1.01
N GLY A 179 -16.81 23.22 -1.26
CA GLY A 179 -15.43 22.88 -1.57
C GLY A 179 -14.77 22.01 -0.49
N ARG A 180 -13.47 21.79 -0.63
CA ARG A 180 -12.66 21.01 0.32
C ARG A 180 -12.10 21.93 1.39
N GLU A 181 -12.38 21.66 2.66
CA GLU A 181 -11.73 22.28 3.82
C GLU A 181 -10.77 21.27 4.46
N TYR A 182 -9.49 21.64 4.64
CA TYR A 182 -8.45 20.72 5.12
C TYR A 182 -7.27 21.47 5.74
N ALA A 183 -6.29 20.74 6.30
CA ALA A 183 -5.12 21.27 7.00
C ALA A 183 -5.47 22.44 7.94
N SER A 184 -6.04 22.10 9.10
CA SER A 184 -6.57 23.09 10.05
C SER A 184 -5.82 23.10 11.37
N ALA A 185 -5.79 24.25 12.04
CA ALA A 185 -5.21 24.39 13.38
C ALA A 185 -5.96 25.44 14.19
N LEU A 186 -6.12 25.17 15.49
CA LEU A 186 -6.75 26.09 16.45
C LEU A 186 -5.70 27.02 17.06
N SER A 187 -6.05 28.28 17.29
CA SER A 187 -5.20 29.19 18.07
C SER A 187 -5.11 28.72 19.52
N ASN A 188 -4.05 29.12 20.23
CA ASN A 188 -3.81 28.69 21.61
C ASN A 188 -4.94 29.07 22.58
N ASP A 189 -5.67 30.15 22.30
CA ASP A 189 -6.82 30.60 23.08
C ASP A 189 -8.15 29.97 22.64
N GLY A 190 -8.13 29.14 21.59
CA GLY A 190 -9.30 28.46 21.05
C GLY A 190 -10.28 29.34 20.26
N ASN A 191 -9.98 30.64 20.08
CA ASN A 191 -10.93 31.59 19.49
C ASN A 191 -10.87 31.65 17.96
N TYR A 192 -9.74 31.26 17.36
CA TYR A 192 -9.51 31.36 15.93
C TYR A 192 -9.15 30.00 15.33
N LEU A 193 -9.77 29.70 14.20
CA LEU A 193 -9.41 28.55 13.36
C LEU A 193 -8.68 29.06 12.12
N VAL A 194 -7.51 28.52 11.83
CA VAL A 194 -6.86 28.66 10.52
C VAL A 194 -7.05 27.37 9.74
N PHE A 195 -7.42 27.46 8.46
CA PHE A 195 -7.68 26.28 7.63
C PHE A 195 -7.47 26.59 6.14
N THR A 196 -7.18 25.54 5.38
CA THR A 196 -7.06 25.61 3.93
C THR A 196 -8.41 25.26 3.28
N HIS A 197 -8.76 25.98 2.23
CA HIS A 197 -9.98 25.80 1.45
C HIS A 197 -9.63 25.66 -0.04
N GLN A 198 -10.39 24.84 -0.76
CA GLN A 198 -10.33 24.78 -2.22
C GLN A 198 -11.74 24.58 -2.78
N GLU A 199 -12.24 25.54 -3.56
CA GLU A 199 -13.60 25.50 -4.10
C GLU A 199 -13.78 24.39 -5.15
N THR A 200 -12.86 24.30 -6.11
CA THR A 200 -12.87 23.28 -7.17
C THR A 200 -11.47 22.75 -7.42
N LEU A 201 -11.34 21.60 -8.11
CA LEU A 201 -10.06 21.02 -8.52
C LEU A 201 -9.13 22.00 -9.27
N ASN A 202 -9.69 22.96 -10.00
CA ASN A 202 -8.93 23.93 -10.79
C ASN A 202 -8.79 25.29 -10.08
N SER A 203 -9.47 25.49 -8.95
CA SER A 203 -9.36 26.71 -8.15
C SER A 203 -8.04 26.70 -7.37
N PRO A 204 -7.40 27.87 -7.16
CA PRO A 204 -6.26 27.99 -6.26
C PRO A 204 -6.66 27.55 -4.84
N THR A 205 -5.68 27.10 -4.06
CA THR A 205 -5.91 26.82 -2.64
C THR A 205 -5.89 28.13 -1.87
N GLU A 206 -6.90 28.33 -1.03
CA GLU A 206 -7.07 29.55 -0.25
C GLU A 206 -6.81 29.25 1.22
N LEU A 207 -6.23 30.21 1.93
CA LEU A 207 -5.95 30.08 3.34
C LEU A 207 -6.80 31.09 4.12
N PHE A 208 -7.60 30.62 5.07
CA PHE A 208 -8.49 31.47 5.86
C PHE A 208 -8.18 31.40 7.35
N VAL A 209 -8.41 32.52 8.03
CA VAL A 209 -8.59 32.57 9.48
C VAL A 209 -10.04 32.92 9.75
N LYS A 210 -10.70 32.14 10.60
CA LYS A 210 -12.07 32.36 11.05
C LYS A 210 -12.10 32.57 12.55
N ASP A 211 -12.76 33.64 12.98
CA ASP A 211 -13.15 33.86 14.37
C ASP A 211 -14.35 32.95 14.68
N LEU A 212 -14.20 32.06 15.66
CA LEU A 212 -15.22 31.06 16.01
C LEU A 212 -16.39 31.64 16.82
N ILE A 213 -16.23 32.84 17.39
CA ILE A 213 -17.29 33.54 18.12
C ILE A 213 -18.12 34.39 17.15
N THR A 214 -17.47 35.22 16.33
CA THR A 214 -18.16 36.15 15.43
C THR A 214 -18.48 35.57 14.05
N ASN A 215 -17.88 34.42 13.70
CA ASN A 215 -17.89 33.81 12.37
C ASN A 215 -17.31 34.69 11.25
N GLN A 216 -16.62 35.79 11.59
CA GLN A 216 -15.91 36.59 10.61
C GLN A 216 -14.68 35.85 10.11
N LYS A 217 -14.34 36.05 8.82
CA LYS A 217 -13.18 35.42 8.20
C LYS A 217 -12.31 36.42 7.44
N VAL A 218 -11.00 36.17 7.43
CA VAL A 218 -10.00 36.91 6.65
C VAL A 218 -9.13 35.94 5.87
N GLN A 219 -8.84 36.25 4.62
CA GLN A 219 -7.97 35.44 3.76
C GLN A 219 -6.49 35.81 3.98
N ILE A 220 -5.67 34.80 4.23
CA ILE A 220 -4.22 34.92 4.24
C ILE A 220 -3.74 34.68 2.81
N GLU A 221 -3.21 35.74 2.18
CA GLU A 221 -2.57 35.66 0.87
C GLU A 221 -3.52 35.40 -0.32
N PRO A 222 -4.38 36.38 -0.66
CA PRO A 222 -5.34 36.24 -1.75
C PRO A 222 -4.70 36.17 -3.15
N GLU A 223 -3.43 36.56 -3.29
CA GLU A 223 -2.75 36.66 -4.59
C GLU A 223 -2.13 35.33 -5.06
N ASN A 224 -1.97 34.35 -4.16
CA ASN A 224 -1.28 33.09 -4.44
C ASN A 224 -2.04 31.90 -3.85
N SER A 225 -1.77 30.69 -4.37
CA SER A 225 -2.23 29.48 -3.69
C SER A 225 -1.48 29.31 -2.38
N ALA A 226 -2.20 29.18 -1.26
CA ALA A 226 -1.62 28.99 0.06
C ALA A 226 -2.32 27.88 0.83
N GLY A 227 -1.64 27.27 1.80
CA GLY A 227 -2.19 26.19 2.61
C GLY A 227 -1.22 25.66 3.67
N PHE A 228 -1.61 24.56 4.31
CA PHE A 228 -0.87 23.88 5.40
C PHE A 228 -0.40 24.84 6.52
N PRO A 229 -1.34 25.61 7.11
CA PRO A 229 -1.02 26.54 8.17
C PRO A 229 -0.74 25.84 9.51
N ILE A 230 0.10 26.47 10.33
CA ILE A 230 0.23 26.16 11.75
C ILE A 230 0.27 27.45 12.58
N TRP A 231 -0.19 27.37 13.82
CA TRP A 231 0.01 28.42 14.82
C TRP A 231 1.34 28.26 15.54
N ALA A 232 1.98 29.38 15.87
CA ALA A 232 3.01 29.40 16.89
C ALA A 232 2.40 29.06 18.26
N ARG A 233 3.08 28.23 19.06
CA ARG A 233 2.59 27.81 20.38
C ARG A 233 2.50 28.91 21.43
N ARG A 234 3.20 30.03 21.23
CA ARG A 234 3.33 31.11 22.24
C ARG A 234 2.98 32.50 21.72
N SER A 235 2.64 32.64 20.44
CA SER A 235 2.32 33.92 19.82
C SER A 235 1.17 33.78 18.83
N ASN A 236 0.53 34.89 18.45
CA ASN A 236 -0.52 34.91 17.44
C ASN A 236 0.04 34.89 16.00
N LYS A 237 1.20 34.26 15.82
CA LYS A 237 1.88 34.15 14.54
C LYS A 237 1.46 32.85 13.85
N ILE A 238 1.16 32.96 12.57
CA ILE A 238 0.77 31.85 11.69
C ILE A 238 1.92 31.63 10.71
N TYR A 239 2.36 30.40 10.59
CA TYR A 239 3.30 29.95 9.56
C TYR A 239 2.53 29.15 8.52
N TYR A 240 2.86 29.31 7.24
CA TYR A 240 2.10 28.68 6.16
C TYR A 240 2.94 28.58 4.90
N ILE A 241 2.44 27.80 3.94
CA ILE A 241 3.09 27.61 2.64
C ILE A 241 2.34 28.38 1.56
N SER A 242 3.10 28.99 0.67
CA SER A 242 2.61 29.70 -0.51
C SER A 242 3.29 29.21 -1.79
N GLY A 243 2.46 28.96 -2.80
CA GLY A 243 2.83 28.63 -4.17
C GLY A 243 2.80 29.86 -5.08
N GLU A 244 3.98 30.32 -5.48
CA GLU A 244 4.17 31.43 -6.42
C GLU A 244 4.66 30.88 -7.77
N GLY A 245 3.72 30.53 -8.66
CA GLY A 245 4.02 29.84 -9.92
C GLY A 245 4.60 28.44 -9.67
N ASN A 246 5.84 28.18 -10.12
CA ASN A 246 6.55 26.91 -9.87
C ASN A 246 7.50 26.99 -8.66
N ARG A 247 7.17 27.80 -7.66
CA ARG A 247 7.98 27.95 -6.45
C ARG A 247 7.15 27.74 -5.21
N CYS A 248 7.67 26.95 -4.29
CA CYS A 248 7.15 26.78 -2.95
C CYS A 248 7.94 27.67 -1.99
N THR A 249 7.25 28.49 -1.22
CA THR A 249 7.83 29.35 -0.18
C THR A 249 7.09 29.15 1.14
N ILE A 250 7.83 29.26 2.24
CA ILE A 250 7.28 29.25 3.60
C ILE A 250 7.27 30.68 4.09
N LYS A 251 6.13 31.11 4.60
CA LYS A 251 5.86 32.48 5.03
C LYS A 251 5.30 32.50 6.44
N SER A 252 5.28 33.69 7.04
CA SER A 252 4.58 33.92 8.30
C SER A 252 3.85 35.24 8.32
N VAL A 253 2.80 35.32 9.12
CA VAL A 253 1.97 36.51 9.36
C VAL A 253 1.52 36.55 10.81
N VAL A 254 1.26 37.74 11.37
CA VAL A 254 0.73 37.91 12.72
C VAL A 254 -0.75 38.30 12.64
N LEU A 255 -1.60 37.61 13.40
CA LEU A 255 -3.00 37.97 13.56
C LEU A 255 -3.17 38.96 14.73
N THR A 256 -3.85 40.08 14.48
CA THR A 256 -4.24 41.03 15.53
C THR A 256 -5.61 40.69 16.12
N SER A 257 -5.94 41.27 17.27
CA SER A 257 -7.25 41.10 17.92
C SER A 257 -8.43 41.66 17.11
N THR A 258 -8.17 42.51 16.11
CA THR A 258 -9.20 43.05 15.19
C THR A 258 -9.31 42.26 13.90
N LEU A 259 -8.81 41.02 13.86
CA LEU A 259 -8.79 40.14 12.69
C LEU A 259 -8.04 40.76 11.49
N SER A 260 -7.02 41.59 11.75
CA SER A 260 -6.10 42.11 10.72
C SER A 260 -4.80 41.30 10.67
N LEU A 261 -4.18 41.29 9.49
CA LEU A 261 -2.97 40.51 9.21
C LEU A 261 -1.76 41.45 9.02
N GLU A 262 -0.77 41.32 9.89
CA GLU A 262 0.41 42.20 9.94
C GLU A 262 1.73 41.42 9.89
N ASN A 263 2.84 42.13 9.71
CA ASN A 263 4.21 41.56 9.76
C ASN A 263 4.40 40.33 8.85
N ARG A 264 3.97 40.43 7.59
CA ARG A 264 4.15 39.39 6.58
C ARG A 264 5.62 39.21 6.25
N GLN A 265 6.13 37.99 6.34
CA GLN A 265 7.53 37.66 6.08
C GLN A 265 7.66 36.42 5.21
N VAL A 266 8.60 36.44 4.27
CA VAL A 266 9.05 35.24 3.54
C VAL A 266 10.26 34.67 4.30
N LEU A 267 10.18 33.40 4.68
CA LEU A 267 11.19 32.76 5.53
C LEU A 267 12.20 31.98 4.70
N THR A 268 11.73 31.03 3.88
CA THR A 268 12.57 30.17 3.05
C THR A 268 11.80 29.57 1.87
N SER A 269 12.48 28.79 1.03
CA SER A 269 11.88 28.02 -0.05
C SER A 269 11.78 26.54 0.30
N CYS A 270 10.62 25.94 0.04
CA CYS A 270 10.35 24.51 0.15
C CYS A 270 10.57 23.74 -1.18
N GLY A 271 11.12 24.40 -2.21
CA GLY A 271 11.45 23.78 -3.50
C GLY A 271 10.61 24.31 -4.67
N GLU A 272 10.49 23.52 -5.74
CA GLU A 272 9.85 23.93 -7.01
C GLU A 272 8.40 23.45 -7.19
N LYS A 273 7.83 22.73 -6.22
CA LYS A 273 6.44 22.27 -6.26
C LYS A 273 5.70 22.67 -5.00
N PHE A 274 4.57 23.34 -5.19
CA PHE A 274 3.56 23.47 -4.16
C PHE A 274 2.82 22.13 -4.04
N SER A 275 3.13 21.35 -3.00
CA SER A 275 2.51 20.05 -2.76
C SER A 275 2.72 19.63 -1.31
N TYR A 276 1.63 19.30 -0.60
CA TYR A 276 1.58 18.62 0.72
C TYR A 276 2.82 18.80 1.60
N ALA A 277 3.20 20.05 1.84
CA ALA A 277 4.40 20.33 2.60
C ALA A 277 3.96 20.68 4.02
N TYR A 278 4.20 19.73 4.91
CA TYR A 278 3.98 19.92 6.32
C TYR A 278 5.10 20.80 6.88
N ILE A 279 4.78 21.56 7.93
CA ILE A 279 5.72 22.43 8.64
C ILE A 279 5.51 22.27 10.14
N ALA A 280 6.57 22.49 10.91
CA ALA A 280 6.50 22.57 12.37
C ALA A 280 7.46 23.66 12.86
N VAL A 281 7.10 24.35 13.94
CA VAL A 281 7.93 25.39 14.56
C VAL A 281 8.06 25.09 16.04
N THR A 282 9.26 25.27 16.60
CA THR A 282 9.48 25.10 18.04
C THR A 282 8.70 26.15 18.84
N ALA A 283 8.32 25.84 20.07
CA ALA A 283 7.63 26.75 20.98
C ALA A 283 8.46 28.01 21.28
N SER A 284 9.79 27.92 21.19
CA SER A 284 10.71 29.06 21.28
C SER A 284 10.74 29.94 20.02
N GLU A 285 10.16 29.48 18.90
CA GLU A 285 10.26 30.09 17.58
C GLU A 285 11.71 30.29 17.09
N GLU A 286 12.61 29.39 17.50
CA GLU A 286 14.01 29.37 17.06
C GLU A 286 14.21 28.53 15.81
N HIS A 287 13.47 27.42 15.68
CA HIS A 287 13.63 26.48 14.57
C HIS A 287 12.31 26.24 13.83
N LEU A 288 12.40 26.26 12.50
CA LEU A 288 11.35 25.84 11.56
C LEU A 288 11.77 24.53 10.89
N TYR A 289 10.95 23.50 11.01
CA TYR A 289 11.08 22.25 10.29
C TYR A 289 10.12 22.22 9.10
N TYR A 290 10.55 21.66 7.98
CA TYR A 290 9.72 21.58 6.78
C TYR A 290 10.20 20.51 5.81
N VAL A 291 9.27 20.05 4.97
CA VAL A 291 9.58 19.17 3.84
C VAL A 291 10.14 20.01 2.67
N HIS A 292 11.31 19.65 2.17
CA HIS A 292 11.94 20.28 1.00
C HIS A 292 11.90 19.38 -0.23
N HIS A 293 11.41 19.90 -1.35
CA HIS A 293 11.26 19.18 -2.63
C HIS A 293 12.46 19.40 -3.56
N PHE A 294 13.23 18.35 -3.85
CA PHE A 294 14.41 18.43 -4.72
C PHE A 294 14.07 18.19 -6.20
N LYS A 295 14.26 19.22 -7.04
CA LYS A 295 13.94 19.20 -8.49
C LYS A 295 14.51 18.00 -9.26
N LYS A 296 15.77 17.64 -8.99
CA LYS A 296 16.54 16.72 -9.85
C LYS A 296 16.24 15.24 -9.57
N ALA A 297 15.71 14.93 -8.39
CA ALA A 297 15.48 13.57 -7.94
C ALA A 297 13.98 13.26 -7.71
N GLY A 298 13.09 14.27 -7.63
CA GLY A 298 11.68 14.03 -7.33
C GLY A 298 11.45 13.46 -5.92
N ILE A 299 12.45 13.62 -5.05
CA ILE A 299 12.46 13.20 -3.65
C ILE A 299 12.25 14.40 -2.74
N THR A 300 11.74 14.14 -1.55
CA THR A 300 11.59 15.09 -0.46
C THR A 300 12.42 14.67 0.74
N ALA A 301 12.95 15.62 1.50
CA ALA A 301 13.61 15.37 2.77
C ALA A 301 13.22 16.45 3.79
N LEU A 302 13.45 16.18 5.08
CA LEU A 302 13.22 17.15 6.13
C LEU A 302 14.41 18.08 6.29
N ASN A 303 14.10 19.38 6.31
CA ASN A 303 15.05 20.44 6.60
C ASN A 303 14.66 21.14 7.90
N ARG A 304 15.68 21.62 8.61
CA ARG A 304 15.56 22.55 9.74
C ARG A 304 16.16 23.89 9.34
N MET A 305 15.47 24.97 9.64
CA MET A 305 15.93 26.33 9.47
C MET A 305 16.00 27.02 10.83
N ASP A 306 17.12 27.67 11.13
CA ASP A 306 17.23 28.62 12.23
C ASP A 306 16.54 29.94 11.81
N LEU A 307 15.52 30.35 12.57
CA LEU A 307 14.68 31.50 12.23
C LEU A 307 15.41 32.84 12.43
N SER A 308 16.49 32.87 13.23
CA SER A 308 17.30 34.05 13.51
C SER A 308 18.43 34.22 12.48
N THR A 309 19.23 33.18 12.24
CA THR A 309 20.39 33.21 11.33
C THR A 309 20.02 32.95 9.87
N LYS A 310 18.84 32.34 9.64
CA LYS A 310 18.36 31.86 8.34
C LYS A 310 19.18 30.69 7.78
N GLU A 311 20.04 30.08 8.60
CA GLU A 311 20.79 28.88 8.21
C GLU A 311 19.85 27.68 8.05
N VAL A 312 20.07 26.88 7.01
CA VAL A 312 19.26 25.69 6.71
C VAL A 312 20.16 24.46 6.72
N VAL A 313 19.72 23.43 7.45
CA VAL A 313 20.37 22.11 7.54
C VAL A 313 19.36 21.04 7.15
N GLN A 314 19.76 20.13 6.29
CA GLN A 314 18.99 18.92 6.00
C GLN A 314 19.20 17.90 7.12
N ILE A 315 18.12 17.43 7.73
CA ILE A 315 18.16 16.55 8.92
C ILE A 315 17.80 15.10 8.63
N THR A 316 17.26 14.81 7.45
CA THR A 316 17.05 13.43 6.98
C THR A 316 17.68 13.20 5.60
N ALA A 317 18.05 11.96 5.31
CA ALA A 317 18.65 11.57 4.03
C ALA A 317 17.96 10.29 3.50
N PRO A 318 16.82 10.42 2.80
CA PRO A 318 16.11 9.27 2.25
C PRO A 318 16.97 8.57 1.19
N ASN A 319 17.17 7.26 1.36
CA ASN A 319 17.94 6.43 0.42
C ASN A 319 17.02 5.82 -0.65
N THR A 320 16.28 6.68 -1.36
CA THR A 320 15.28 6.31 -2.37
C THR A 320 15.34 7.29 -3.53
N ASN A 321 14.87 6.87 -4.70
CA ASN A 321 14.66 7.70 -5.88
C ASN A 321 13.19 8.10 -6.05
N TYR A 322 12.31 7.68 -5.14
CA TYR A 322 10.87 7.92 -5.18
C TYR A 322 10.35 8.49 -3.87
N LEU A 323 9.56 9.58 -3.97
CA LEU A 323 8.94 10.40 -2.90
C LEU A 323 9.86 10.81 -1.74
N GLY A 324 10.49 9.91 -1.00
CA GLY A 324 11.37 10.23 0.12
C GLY A 324 10.60 10.40 1.42
N ASP A 325 10.96 11.44 2.19
CA ASP A 325 10.37 11.74 3.50
C ASP A 325 9.28 12.80 3.34
N TYR A 326 8.05 12.45 3.65
CA TYR A 326 6.87 13.31 3.59
C TYR A 326 6.08 13.19 4.90
N LEU A 327 5.03 14.01 5.06
CA LEU A 327 4.11 14.01 6.22
C LEU A 327 4.80 13.78 7.57
N PHE A 328 5.15 14.86 8.28
CA PHE A 328 5.83 14.76 9.57
C PHE A 328 5.13 15.55 10.67
N SER A 329 5.42 15.19 11.91
CA SER A 329 5.00 15.92 13.09
C SER A 329 6.10 15.96 14.15
N LEU A 330 6.26 17.12 14.78
CA LEU A 330 7.21 17.39 15.87
C LEU A 330 6.55 17.06 17.21
N SER A 331 7.22 16.27 18.06
CA SER A 331 6.71 15.94 19.39
C SER A 331 6.55 17.20 20.25
N PRO A 332 5.55 17.26 21.16
CA PRO A 332 5.39 18.42 22.01
C PRO A 332 6.57 18.75 22.92
N ASP A 333 7.36 17.78 23.32
CA ASP A 333 8.60 17.98 24.08
C ASP A 333 9.82 18.34 23.20
N GLU A 334 9.64 18.45 21.88
CA GLU A 334 10.64 18.85 20.88
C GLU A 334 11.86 17.93 20.78
N LYS A 335 11.76 16.69 21.26
CA LYS A 335 12.84 15.70 21.18
C LYS A 335 12.73 14.78 19.97
N TRP A 336 11.55 14.64 19.38
CA TRP A 336 11.30 13.65 18.36
C TRP A 336 10.57 14.24 17.15
N ILE A 337 10.89 13.70 15.97
CA ILE A 337 10.08 13.89 14.76
C ILE A 337 9.60 12.52 14.31
N ALA A 338 8.28 12.35 14.24
CA ALA A 338 7.65 11.25 13.53
C ALA A 338 7.41 11.68 12.08
N PHE A 339 7.70 10.82 11.12
CA PHE A 339 7.49 11.12 9.69
C PHE A 339 7.29 9.88 8.86
N GLU A 340 6.72 10.04 7.67
CA GLU A 340 6.54 8.97 6.72
C GLU A 340 7.65 8.94 5.67
N ARG A 341 8.14 7.74 5.38
CA ARG A 341 9.12 7.52 4.31
C ARG A 341 8.57 6.51 3.32
N THR A 342 8.41 6.91 2.06
CA THR A 342 8.16 5.98 0.95
C THR A 342 9.48 5.62 0.26
N ASP A 343 9.69 4.33 -0.01
CA ASP A 343 10.86 3.85 -0.74
C ASP A 343 10.56 3.54 -2.23
N ASP A 344 11.59 3.04 -2.94
CA ASP A 344 11.50 2.69 -4.37
C ASP A 344 10.53 1.52 -4.66
N THR A 345 10.04 0.82 -3.64
CA THR A 345 9.02 -0.23 -3.76
C THR A 345 7.59 0.27 -3.56
N TYR A 346 7.41 1.58 -3.34
CA TYR A 346 6.14 2.22 -2.96
C TYR A 346 5.65 1.83 -1.56
N ALA A 347 6.50 1.18 -0.76
CA ALA A 347 6.21 0.91 0.65
C ALA A 347 6.42 2.19 1.47
N THR A 348 5.39 2.60 2.23
CA THR A 348 5.49 3.68 3.21
C THR A 348 5.72 3.12 4.60
N ASN A 349 6.70 3.67 5.32
CA ASN A 349 7.05 3.29 6.68
C ASN A 349 6.92 4.49 7.63
N LEU A 350 6.48 4.23 8.87
CA LEU A 350 6.51 5.23 9.94
C LEU A 350 7.90 5.25 10.58
N MET A 351 8.54 6.41 10.52
CA MET A 351 9.89 6.66 11.00
C MET A 351 9.87 7.55 12.25
N LEU A 352 10.87 7.41 13.11
CA LEU A 352 11.08 8.24 14.30
C LEU A 352 12.53 8.72 14.36
N LEU A 353 12.72 10.05 14.36
CA LEU A 353 14.01 10.70 14.48
C LEU A 353 14.16 11.35 15.86
N ASN A 354 15.23 11.02 16.58
CA ASN A 354 15.65 11.73 17.77
C ASN A 354 16.43 13.00 17.38
N LEU A 355 15.97 14.17 17.82
CA LEU A 355 16.58 15.46 17.47
C LEU A 355 17.86 15.79 18.26
N GLU A 356 18.08 15.13 19.41
CA GLU A 356 19.28 15.31 20.24
C GLU A 356 20.42 14.41 19.79
N THR A 357 20.15 13.12 19.52
CA THR A 357 21.17 12.13 19.16
C THR A 357 21.34 11.95 17.65
N GLY A 358 20.31 12.30 16.86
CA GLY A 358 20.25 12.00 15.42
C GLY A 358 19.92 10.53 15.12
N GLU A 359 19.57 9.73 16.12
CA GLU A 359 19.16 8.34 15.95
C GLU A 359 17.85 8.25 15.17
N LEU A 360 17.79 7.32 14.21
CA LEU A 360 16.66 7.13 13.31
C LEU A 360 16.16 5.69 13.38
N ASP A 361 14.92 5.52 13.79
CA ASP A 361 14.24 4.23 13.91
C ASP A 361 13.09 4.10 12.92
N THR A 362 12.83 2.87 12.48
CA THR A 362 11.57 2.49 11.80
C THR A 362 10.63 1.90 12.84
N LEU A 363 9.49 2.55 13.07
CA LEU A 363 8.50 2.11 14.07
C LEU A 363 7.55 1.07 13.49
N ILE A 364 7.05 1.32 12.28
CA ILE A 364 6.10 0.44 11.60
C ILE A 364 6.48 0.38 10.11
N GLU A 365 6.58 -0.85 9.58
CA GLU A 365 6.79 -1.09 8.15
C GLU A 365 5.45 -1.21 7.43
N ASN A 366 5.35 -0.67 6.20
CA ASN A 366 4.17 -0.79 5.33
C ASN A 366 2.86 -0.32 6.00
N ILE A 367 2.85 0.91 6.52
CA ILE A 367 1.67 1.46 7.22
C ILE A 367 0.47 1.78 6.31
N GLY A 368 0.65 1.67 4.99
CA GLY A 368 -0.29 2.22 4.01
C GLY A 368 0.00 3.69 3.73
N PHE A 369 -0.90 4.37 3.03
CA PHE A 369 -0.80 5.80 2.79
C PHE A 369 -1.62 6.54 3.85
N SER A 370 -0.97 7.10 4.87
CA SER A 370 -1.68 7.90 5.86
C SER A 370 -1.98 9.29 5.34
N GLU A 371 -3.19 9.77 5.61
CA GLU A 371 -3.62 11.13 5.29
C GLU A 371 -3.57 12.05 6.53
N GLY A 372 -2.94 11.62 7.64
CA GLY A 372 -2.74 12.47 8.80
C GLY A 372 -1.83 11.83 9.86
N LEU A 373 -0.88 12.61 10.38
CA LEU A 373 0.12 12.19 11.36
C LEU A 373 0.32 13.30 12.41
N THR A 374 0.16 12.98 13.69
CA THR A 374 0.33 13.94 14.78
C THR A 374 0.73 13.27 16.08
N TRP A 375 1.04 14.05 17.12
CA TRP A 375 1.46 13.57 18.43
C TRP A 375 0.39 13.83 19.49
N SER A 376 0.25 12.91 20.46
CA SER A 376 -0.46 13.21 21.71
C SER A 376 0.25 14.30 22.50
N GLU A 377 -0.48 15.02 23.36
CA GLU A 377 0.02 16.18 24.10
C GLU A 377 1.19 15.80 25.02
N ASP A 378 1.14 14.60 25.59
CA ASP A 378 2.16 14.02 26.47
C ASP A 378 3.43 13.52 25.75
N SER A 379 3.50 13.60 24.41
CA SER A 379 4.60 13.09 23.57
C SER A 379 4.85 11.57 23.66
N SER A 380 3.93 10.78 24.23
CA SER A 380 4.10 9.32 24.37
C SER A 380 3.48 8.52 23.22
N ASN A 381 2.58 9.12 22.45
CA ASN A 381 1.89 8.46 21.35
C ASN A 381 1.92 9.26 20.05
N ILE A 382 1.98 8.52 18.95
CA ILE A 382 1.76 9.01 17.60
C ILE A 382 0.33 8.63 17.20
N LEU A 383 -0.42 9.60 16.69
CA LEU A 383 -1.76 9.41 16.14
C LEU A 383 -1.69 9.49 14.62
N PHE A 384 -2.24 8.51 13.92
CA PHE A 384 -2.29 8.51 12.46
C PHE A 384 -3.54 7.86 11.91
N ILE A 385 -3.82 8.06 10.62
CA ILE A 385 -4.97 7.48 9.91
C ILE A 385 -4.48 6.37 8.98
N ASP A 386 -5.04 5.17 9.04
CA ASP A 386 -4.71 4.11 8.08
C ASP A 386 -5.56 4.16 6.80
N ASP A 387 -5.24 3.29 5.82
CA ASP A 387 -5.97 3.15 4.56
C ASP A 387 -7.46 2.76 4.74
N SER A 388 -7.84 2.32 5.95
CA SER A 388 -9.23 1.96 6.30
C SER A 388 -9.95 3.09 7.03
N PHE A 389 -9.40 4.31 7.00
CA PHE A 389 -9.89 5.51 7.70
C PHE A 389 -10.03 5.31 9.21
N SER A 390 -9.14 4.48 9.78
CA SER A 390 -9.07 4.23 11.21
C SER A 390 -8.09 5.19 11.85
N LEU A 391 -8.52 5.90 12.89
CA LEU A 391 -7.63 6.66 13.77
C LEU A 391 -6.90 5.68 14.68
N ILE A 392 -5.59 5.55 14.49
CA ILE A 392 -4.71 4.67 15.23
C ILE A 392 -3.87 5.49 16.21
N ARG A 393 -3.72 4.97 17.43
CA ARG A 393 -2.76 5.43 18.42
C ARG A 393 -1.64 4.43 18.58
N PHE A 394 -0.41 4.87 18.37
CA PHE A 394 0.81 4.08 18.54
C PHE A 394 1.64 4.64 19.68
N ASN A 395 1.90 3.83 20.70
CA ASN A 395 2.77 4.21 21.80
C ASN A 395 4.24 3.94 21.46
N ILE A 396 5.10 4.96 21.59
CA ILE A 396 6.51 4.87 21.14
C ILE A 396 7.37 3.98 22.03
N ASP A 397 7.06 3.88 23.33
CA ASP A 397 7.85 3.12 24.30
C ASP A 397 7.48 1.63 24.29
N SER A 398 6.19 1.31 24.38
CA SER A 398 5.71 -0.07 24.38
C SER A 398 5.65 -0.68 22.99
N LYS A 399 5.71 0.15 21.93
CA LYS A 399 5.54 -0.24 20.52
C LYS A 399 4.22 -0.96 20.25
N THR A 400 3.17 -0.54 20.95
CA THR A 400 1.81 -1.10 20.79
C THR A 400 0.90 -0.12 20.07
N GLN A 401 0.05 -0.63 19.18
CA GLN A 401 -0.98 0.13 18.49
C GLN A 401 -2.38 -0.18 18.99
N GLN A 402 -3.27 0.80 18.92
CA GLN A 402 -4.68 0.68 19.25
C GLN A 402 -5.52 1.48 18.26
N VAL A 403 -6.57 0.87 17.72
CA VAL A 403 -7.59 1.59 16.95
C VAL A 403 -8.49 2.35 17.92
N ILE A 404 -8.51 3.68 17.81
CA ILE A 404 -9.38 4.57 18.60
C ILE A 404 -10.74 4.68 17.95
N TYR A 405 -10.79 4.84 16.64
CA TYR A 405 -12.01 5.10 15.89
C TYR A 405 -11.86 4.59 14.47
N GLN A 406 -12.95 4.10 13.88
CA GLN A 406 -13.00 3.78 12.46
C GLN A 406 -14.13 4.58 11.86
N SER A 407 -13.80 5.45 10.90
CA SER A 407 -14.78 6.30 10.24
C SER A 407 -15.41 5.60 9.04
N ASP A 408 -16.69 5.87 8.81
CA ASP A 408 -17.39 5.43 7.59
C ASP A 408 -17.05 6.32 6.38
N VAL A 409 -16.43 7.47 6.62
CA VAL A 409 -16.00 8.44 5.60
C VAL A 409 -14.52 8.72 5.73
N GLN A 410 -13.91 9.23 4.66
CA GLN A 410 -12.51 9.64 4.72
C GLN A 410 -12.31 10.72 5.80
N ILE A 411 -11.24 10.55 6.58
CA ILE A 411 -10.72 11.54 7.52
C ILE A 411 -9.27 11.84 7.13
N GLU A 412 -8.85 13.10 7.24
CA GLU A 412 -7.50 13.56 6.87
C GLU A 412 -7.04 14.74 7.75
N ASP A 413 -5.75 15.08 7.70
CA ASP A 413 -5.12 16.24 8.34
C ASP A 413 -5.43 16.41 9.84
N LEU A 414 -4.89 15.53 10.67
CA LEU A 414 -5.04 15.56 12.13
C LEU A 414 -4.31 16.75 12.79
N SER A 415 -5.00 17.47 13.67
CA SER A 415 -4.41 18.47 14.57
C SER A 415 -4.91 18.27 16.00
N VAL A 416 -4.03 17.90 16.93
CA VAL A 416 -4.39 17.71 18.34
C VAL A 416 -4.71 19.04 19.01
N ILE A 417 -5.80 19.06 19.79
CA ILE A 417 -6.16 20.16 20.69
C ILE A 417 -5.69 19.81 22.12
N ASN A 418 -6.01 18.59 22.56
CA ASN A 418 -5.61 18.01 23.86
C ASN A 418 -5.71 16.47 23.78
N ASP A 419 -5.41 15.78 24.88
CA ASP A 419 -5.45 14.30 24.95
C ASP A 419 -6.79 13.63 24.56
N THR A 420 -7.90 14.38 24.57
CA THR A 420 -9.24 13.87 24.26
C THR A 420 -9.86 14.49 23.01
N GLU A 421 -9.31 15.58 22.49
CA GLU A 421 -9.89 16.33 21.38
C GLU A 421 -8.86 16.61 20.27
N LEU A 422 -9.28 16.42 19.03
CA LEU A 422 -8.49 16.76 17.85
C LEU A 422 -9.38 17.31 16.72
N LEU A 423 -8.77 18.03 15.80
CA LEU A 423 -9.40 18.43 14.53
C LEU A 423 -8.98 17.48 13.42
N ALA A 424 -9.88 17.23 12.49
CA ALA A 424 -9.63 16.52 11.25
C ALA A 424 -10.52 17.11 10.14
N SER A 425 -10.10 17.00 8.89
CA SER A 425 -11.02 17.16 7.77
C SER A 425 -11.84 15.88 7.61
N ILE A 426 -13.15 16.03 7.45
CA ILE A 426 -14.11 14.93 7.38
C ILE A 426 -14.84 14.99 6.04
N GLY A 427 -14.86 13.87 5.33
CA GLY A 427 -15.56 13.68 4.07
C GLY A 427 -14.66 13.15 2.96
N ASP A 428 -15.26 12.50 1.98
CA ASP A 428 -14.54 12.05 0.79
C ASP A 428 -13.97 13.23 0.03
N ARG A 429 -12.67 13.20 -0.27
CA ARG A 429 -11.99 14.27 -1.02
C ARG A 429 -12.55 14.47 -2.43
N PHE A 430 -12.89 13.36 -3.08
CA PHE A 430 -13.34 13.35 -4.47
C PHE A 430 -14.65 12.61 -4.62
N HIS A 431 -15.50 13.17 -5.47
CA HIS A 431 -16.64 12.49 -6.02
C HIS A 431 -16.33 12.11 -7.47
N SER A 432 -16.74 10.92 -7.88
CA SER A 432 -16.49 10.42 -9.24
C SER A 432 -17.80 10.03 -9.87
N ASP A 433 -18.06 10.64 -11.02
CA ASP A 433 -19.12 10.27 -11.95
C ASP A 433 -18.51 9.63 -13.20
N ILE A 434 -19.37 9.21 -14.13
CA ILE A 434 -18.94 8.76 -15.46
C ILE A 434 -19.55 9.68 -16.50
N ALA A 435 -18.69 10.26 -17.34
CA ALA A 435 -19.08 11.11 -18.45
C ALA A 435 -18.77 10.46 -19.80
N GLU A 436 -19.41 10.98 -20.85
CA GLU A 436 -19.22 10.57 -22.22
C GLU A 436 -18.99 11.80 -23.11
N LEU A 437 -17.96 11.73 -23.95
CA LEU A 437 -17.69 12.64 -25.05
C LEU A 437 -18.02 11.92 -26.37
N ASN A 438 -18.79 12.55 -27.24
CA ASN A 438 -18.92 12.13 -28.62
C ASN A 438 -17.73 12.66 -29.43
N ILE A 439 -16.90 11.75 -29.95
CA ILE A 439 -15.63 12.08 -30.62
C ILE A 439 -15.85 12.88 -31.92
N ALA A 440 -16.95 12.62 -32.63
CA ALA A 440 -17.24 13.29 -33.90
C ALA A 440 -17.81 14.69 -33.71
N THR A 441 -18.72 14.89 -32.75
CA THR A 441 -19.37 16.19 -32.51
C THR A 441 -18.65 17.05 -31.48
N GLY A 442 -17.82 16.46 -30.62
CA GLY A 442 -17.17 17.13 -29.50
C GLY A 442 -18.09 17.42 -28.30
N THR A 443 -19.34 16.92 -28.32
CA THR A 443 -20.32 17.18 -27.26
C THR A 443 -20.14 16.21 -26.10
N THR A 444 -20.20 16.72 -24.86
CA THR A 444 -20.13 15.92 -23.63
C THR A 444 -21.50 15.78 -22.96
N ARG A 445 -21.68 14.71 -22.18
CA ARG A 445 -22.83 14.49 -21.30
C ARG A 445 -22.45 13.63 -20.10
N LYS A 446 -23.17 13.77 -18.99
CA LYS A 446 -23.11 12.82 -17.87
C LYS A 446 -23.75 11.49 -18.28
N LEU A 447 -22.99 10.40 -18.20
CA LEU A 447 -23.46 9.06 -18.51
C LEU A 447 -24.02 8.38 -17.26
N ILE A 448 -23.35 8.51 -16.11
CA ILE A 448 -23.79 8.00 -14.81
C ILE A 448 -23.49 9.09 -13.78
N GLU A 449 -24.50 9.46 -13.00
CA GLU A 449 -24.45 10.48 -11.96
C GLU A 449 -25.19 9.95 -10.74
N SER A 450 -24.56 10.02 -9.56
CA SER A 450 -25.20 9.62 -8.30
C SER A 450 -24.47 10.20 -7.09
N SER A 451 -24.93 9.89 -5.88
CA SER A 451 -24.20 10.24 -4.64
C SER A 451 -23.09 9.26 -4.29
N PHE A 452 -22.84 8.24 -5.12
CA PHE A 452 -21.86 7.18 -4.87
C PHE A 452 -20.61 7.38 -5.73
N LYS A 453 -19.51 6.71 -5.39
CA LYS A 453 -18.29 6.75 -6.21
C LYS A 453 -18.48 5.85 -7.41
N ASP A 454 -18.62 6.44 -8.60
CA ASP A 454 -18.87 5.74 -9.87
C ASP A 454 -17.70 5.95 -10.83
N PHE A 455 -17.13 4.86 -11.35
CA PHE A 455 -15.97 4.92 -12.24
C PHE A 455 -15.88 3.71 -13.17
N LEU A 456 -14.96 3.75 -14.14
CA LEU A 456 -14.70 2.68 -15.11
C LEU A 456 -15.92 2.32 -15.97
N GLY A 457 -16.62 3.33 -16.49
CA GLY A 457 -17.70 3.13 -17.46
C GLY A 457 -17.23 2.33 -18.68
N THR A 458 -17.84 1.16 -18.87
CA THR A 458 -17.44 0.15 -19.84
C THR A 458 -18.66 -0.34 -20.62
N PRO A 459 -18.83 0.08 -21.87
CA PRO A 459 -19.94 -0.35 -22.69
C PRO A 459 -19.72 -1.80 -23.13
N VAL A 460 -20.77 -2.61 -23.04
CA VAL A 460 -20.78 -4.00 -23.48
C VAL A 460 -21.95 -4.20 -24.42
N THR A 461 -21.65 -4.48 -25.68
CA THR A 461 -22.66 -4.74 -26.71
C THR A 461 -22.91 -6.23 -26.84
N ASN A 462 -24.17 -6.64 -26.78
CA ASN A 462 -24.61 -8.01 -27.02
C ASN A 462 -25.76 -7.99 -28.03
N GLY A 463 -25.45 -8.27 -29.29
CA GLY A 463 -26.41 -8.10 -30.39
C GLY A 463 -26.74 -6.64 -30.65
N ALA A 464 -28.03 -6.27 -30.56
CA ALA A 464 -28.50 -4.89 -30.79
C ALA A 464 -28.50 -4.01 -29.53
N ASP A 465 -28.38 -4.62 -28.35
CA ASP A 465 -28.42 -3.90 -27.08
C ASP A 465 -26.99 -3.60 -26.59
N THR A 466 -26.77 -2.36 -26.15
CA THR A 466 -25.54 -1.95 -25.45
C THR A 466 -25.89 -1.62 -24.01
N LEU A 467 -25.18 -2.26 -23.08
CA LEU A 467 -25.35 -2.12 -21.65
C LEU A 467 -24.09 -1.49 -21.07
N GLU A 468 -24.25 -0.60 -20.08
CA GLU A 468 -23.11 0.04 -19.44
C GLU A 468 -22.75 -0.72 -18.17
N TYR A 469 -21.52 -1.21 -18.09
CA TYR A 469 -20.97 -1.79 -16.88
C TYR A 469 -19.99 -0.83 -16.25
N PHE A 470 -19.93 -0.78 -14.93
CA PHE A 470 -19.12 0.20 -14.22
C PHE A 470 -18.91 -0.23 -12.77
N VAL A 471 -17.98 0.40 -12.06
CA VAL A 471 -17.72 0.14 -10.65
C VAL A 471 -18.44 1.19 -9.80
N SER A 472 -19.08 0.75 -8.71
CA SER A 472 -19.78 1.65 -7.79
C SER A 472 -19.79 1.16 -6.35
N THR A 473 -19.80 2.11 -5.41
CA THR A 473 -19.98 1.91 -3.97
C THR A 473 -21.44 1.90 -3.50
N ARG A 474 -22.42 1.84 -4.42
CA ARG A 474 -23.88 1.80 -4.12
C ARG A 474 -24.33 0.79 -3.06
N SER A 475 -23.58 -0.30 -2.89
CA SER A 475 -23.86 -1.36 -1.90
C SER A 475 -22.97 -1.28 -0.65
N GLY A 476 -22.26 -0.17 -0.42
CA GLY A 476 -21.33 0.04 0.69
C GLY A 476 -19.88 -0.42 0.43
N SER A 477 -19.63 -1.14 -0.66
CA SER A 477 -18.29 -1.54 -1.12
C SER A 477 -18.22 -1.46 -2.64
N TYR A 478 -17.01 -1.42 -3.20
CA TYR A 478 -16.78 -1.43 -4.64
C TYR A 478 -17.32 -2.73 -5.25
N GLN A 479 -18.33 -2.58 -6.11
CA GLN A 479 -18.93 -3.68 -6.87
C GLN A 479 -19.05 -3.29 -8.34
N ILE A 480 -19.15 -4.28 -9.22
CA ILE A 480 -19.46 -4.11 -10.62
C ILE A 480 -20.99 -4.07 -10.78
N TRP A 481 -21.47 -2.97 -11.35
CA TRP A 481 -22.86 -2.67 -11.63
C TRP A 481 -23.11 -2.63 -13.13
N GLN A 482 -24.36 -2.85 -13.49
CA GLN A 482 -24.88 -2.73 -14.84
C GLN A 482 -25.97 -1.65 -14.86
N LYS A 483 -25.93 -0.79 -15.87
CA LYS A 483 -26.97 0.17 -16.21
C LYS A 483 -27.61 -0.21 -17.55
N ASN A 484 -28.93 -0.32 -17.55
CA ASN A 484 -29.76 -0.46 -18.76
C ASN A 484 -30.77 0.69 -18.79
N LYS A 485 -30.56 1.67 -19.68
CA LYS A 485 -31.33 2.92 -19.70
C LYS A 485 -31.31 3.59 -18.31
N ASN A 486 -32.39 3.50 -17.54
CA ASN A 486 -32.51 4.11 -16.20
C ASN A 486 -32.57 3.07 -15.08
N THR A 487 -32.38 1.77 -15.37
CA THR A 487 -32.35 0.72 -14.35
C THR A 487 -30.92 0.31 -14.04
N PHE A 488 -30.68 0.03 -12.76
CA PHE A 488 -29.37 -0.37 -12.25
C PHE A 488 -29.48 -1.76 -11.60
N LYS A 489 -28.46 -2.59 -11.83
CA LYS A 489 -28.38 -3.94 -11.27
C LYS A 489 -26.96 -4.21 -10.81
N GLN A 490 -26.80 -4.61 -9.54
CA GLN A 490 -25.53 -5.12 -9.04
C GLN A 490 -25.25 -6.51 -9.66
N ILE A 491 -24.06 -6.71 -10.20
CA ILE A 491 -23.67 -7.96 -10.87
C ILE A 491 -22.74 -8.76 -9.96
N SER A 492 -21.67 -8.13 -9.46
CA SER A 492 -20.74 -8.81 -8.56
C SER A 492 -21.27 -8.85 -7.13
N LYS A 493 -20.76 -9.79 -6.34
CA LYS A 493 -21.00 -9.90 -4.88
C LYS A 493 -19.69 -10.17 -4.16
N PHE A 494 -18.70 -9.31 -4.38
CA PHE A 494 -17.41 -9.42 -3.70
C PHE A 494 -17.63 -9.34 -2.19
N GLN A 495 -17.01 -10.26 -1.46
CA GLN A 495 -17.12 -10.33 0.00
C GLN A 495 -16.14 -9.35 0.67
N HIS A 496 -15.04 -9.02 0.00
CA HIS A 496 -14.12 -7.95 0.37
C HIS A 496 -14.45 -6.66 -0.39
N ASN A 497 -13.70 -5.58 -0.12
CA ASN A 497 -13.85 -4.28 -0.79
C ASN A 497 -12.71 -4.07 -1.82
N PRO A 498 -12.78 -4.68 -3.02
CA PRO A 498 -11.69 -4.60 -4.00
C PRO A 498 -11.58 -3.21 -4.60
N TYR A 499 -10.37 -2.67 -4.71
CA TYR A 499 -10.14 -1.52 -5.57
C TYR A 499 -9.91 -2.01 -7.01
N ILE A 500 -10.89 -1.75 -7.89
CA ILE A 500 -10.87 -2.24 -9.27
C ILE A 500 -10.25 -1.18 -10.18
N GLU A 501 -9.20 -1.52 -10.93
CA GLU A 501 -8.45 -0.57 -11.76
C GLU A 501 -8.81 -0.64 -13.25
N ASP A 502 -9.31 -1.78 -13.72
CA ASP A 502 -9.66 -2.03 -15.12
C ASP A 502 -10.87 -2.96 -15.22
N LEU A 503 -11.71 -2.74 -16.22
CA LEU A 503 -12.76 -3.62 -16.69
C LEU A 503 -12.57 -3.89 -18.20
N VAL A 504 -12.40 -5.17 -18.57
CA VAL A 504 -12.16 -5.60 -19.97
C VAL A 504 -13.20 -6.62 -20.41
N PRO A 505 -14.22 -6.20 -21.19
CA PRO A 505 -15.31 -7.08 -21.57
C PRO A 505 -14.88 -8.08 -22.63
N SER A 506 -15.42 -9.30 -22.52
CA SER A 506 -15.27 -10.33 -23.55
C SER A 506 -16.04 -9.96 -24.82
N PRO A 507 -15.57 -10.37 -26.02
CA PRO A 507 -16.21 -10.04 -27.29
C PRO A 507 -17.69 -10.45 -27.37
N ASN A 508 -18.09 -11.54 -26.71
CA ASN A 508 -19.48 -11.99 -26.69
C ASN A 508 -20.35 -11.34 -25.59
N GLY A 509 -19.78 -10.44 -24.78
CA GLY A 509 -20.49 -9.73 -23.72
C GLY A 509 -20.99 -10.61 -22.57
N GLN A 510 -20.45 -11.82 -22.38
CA GLN A 510 -20.88 -12.73 -21.30
C GLN A 510 -19.99 -12.65 -20.06
N LYS A 511 -18.75 -12.19 -20.23
CA LYS A 511 -17.74 -12.09 -19.16
C LYS A 511 -17.05 -10.74 -19.20
N ILE A 512 -16.50 -10.33 -18.06
CA ILE A 512 -15.64 -9.18 -17.93
C ILE A 512 -14.41 -9.57 -17.10
N LEU A 513 -13.21 -9.22 -17.58
CA LEU A 513 -12.04 -9.25 -16.72
C LEU A 513 -12.06 -8.00 -15.85
N PHE A 514 -11.60 -8.13 -14.61
CA PHE A 514 -11.38 -7.00 -13.73
C PHE A 514 -9.98 -7.08 -13.13
N LYS A 515 -9.31 -5.93 -13.01
CA LYS A 515 -7.98 -5.83 -12.39
C LYS A 515 -8.10 -5.35 -10.95
N GLU A 516 -7.41 -6.02 -10.05
CA GLU A 516 -7.26 -5.65 -8.64
C GLU A 516 -5.77 -5.70 -8.29
N GLY A 517 -5.15 -4.54 -8.09
CA GLY A 517 -3.71 -4.42 -7.89
C GLY A 517 -2.93 -4.99 -9.07
N THR A 518 -2.14 -6.03 -8.81
CA THR A 518 -1.26 -6.65 -9.83
C THR A 518 -1.90 -7.87 -10.49
N GLN A 519 -3.17 -8.16 -10.21
CA GLN A 519 -3.83 -9.41 -10.56
C GLN A 519 -5.13 -9.16 -11.34
N PHE A 520 -5.51 -10.14 -12.16
CA PHE A 520 -6.78 -10.14 -12.87
C PHE A 520 -7.71 -11.25 -12.37
N GLY A 521 -8.95 -10.87 -12.13
CA GLY A 521 -10.08 -11.77 -11.99
C GLY A 521 -10.97 -11.78 -13.23
N MET A 522 -11.88 -12.74 -13.29
CA MET A 522 -12.90 -12.84 -14.33
C MET A 522 -14.26 -13.01 -13.70
N LEU A 523 -15.21 -12.15 -14.09
CA LEU A 523 -16.60 -12.16 -13.65
C LEU A 523 -17.50 -12.63 -14.80
N ASP A 524 -18.34 -13.61 -14.51
CA ASP A 524 -19.43 -14.02 -15.39
C ASP A 524 -20.65 -13.11 -15.18
N LEU A 525 -21.10 -12.43 -16.23
CA LEU A 525 -22.10 -11.36 -16.15
C LEU A 525 -23.53 -11.89 -15.93
N ASN A 526 -23.78 -13.17 -16.21
CA ASN A 526 -25.08 -13.80 -16.02
C ASN A 526 -25.26 -14.28 -14.57
N SER A 527 -24.26 -14.98 -14.05
CA SER A 527 -24.28 -15.57 -12.71
C SER A 527 -23.80 -14.63 -11.61
N GLY A 528 -23.00 -13.61 -11.95
CA GLY A 528 -22.34 -12.73 -10.97
C GLY A 528 -21.18 -13.39 -10.23
N VAL A 529 -20.74 -14.58 -10.67
CA VAL A 529 -19.65 -15.32 -10.04
C VAL A 529 -18.31 -14.83 -10.58
N ALA A 530 -17.42 -14.44 -9.66
CA ALA A 530 -16.06 -14.04 -9.96
C ALA A 530 -15.07 -15.17 -9.61
N ILE A 531 -14.02 -15.32 -10.43
CA ILE A 531 -12.90 -16.21 -10.16
C ILE A 531 -11.57 -15.47 -10.33
N LYS A 532 -10.57 -15.80 -9.50
CA LYS A 532 -9.17 -15.37 -9.71
C LYS A 532 -8.63 -16.07 -10.97
N LEU A 533 -8.01 -15.32 -11.86
CA LEU A 533 -7.51 -15.84 -13.13
C LEU A 533 -5.98 -15.94 -13.18
N THR A 534 -5.29 -14.95 -12.62
CA THR A 534 -3.82 -14.86 -12.62
C THR A 534 -3.20 -15.40 -11.33
N THR A 535 -1.89 -15.61 -11.34
CA THR A 535 -1.10 -16.08 -10.18
C THR A 535 -0.15 -14.99 -9.69
N ASP A 536 0.30 -15.12 -8.45
CA ASP A 536 1.16 -14.12 -7.81
C ASP A 536 2.63 -14.16 -8.31
N ASP A 537 2.94 -15.03 -9.29
CA ASP A 537 4.26 -15.20 -9.89
C ASP A 537 4.71 -14.04 -10.79
N TYR A 538 3.75 -13.19 -11.21
CA TYR A 538 3.97 -12.06 -12.09
C TYR A 538 3.19 -10.84 -11.59
N PHE A 539 3.74 -9.67 -11.87
CA PHE A 539 3.00 -8.41 -11.86
C PHE A 539 2.26 -8.28 -13.19
N PHE A 540 0.93 -8.36 -13.21
CA PHE A 540 0.16 -8.17 -14.44
C PHE A 540 -0.21 -6.71 -14.63
N ASN A 541 0.00 -6.19 -15.85
CA ASN A 541 -0.26 -4.79 -16.18
C ASN A 541 -1.55 -4.63 -17.00
N ASP A 542 -1.60 -5.21 -18.20
CA ASP A 542 -2.76 -5.15 -19.10
C ASP A 542 -3.29 -6.55 -19.45
N ALA A 543 -4.57 -6.60 -19.82
CA ALA A 543 -5.22 -7.80 -20.36
C ALA A 543 -6.11 -7.46 -21.56
N ARG A 544 -6.09 -8.29 -22.61
CA ARG A 544 -6.96 -8.16 -23.79
C ARG A 544 -7.48 -9.51 -24.25
N TRP A 545 -8.75 -9.54 -24.63
CA TRP A 545 -9.36 -10.70 -25.28
C TRP A 545 -8.89 -10.86 -26.72
N ASP A 546 -8.84 -12.09 -27.20
CA ASP A 546 -8.88 -12.30 -28.63
C ASP A 546 -10.22 -11.82 -29.19
N CYS A 547 -10.23 -11.14 -30.33
CA CYS A 547 -11.45 -10.58 -30.91
C CYS A 547 -12.46 -11.62 -31.40
N THR A 548 -12.01 -12.86 -31.65
CA THR A 548 -12.82 -13.93 -32.23
C THR A 548 -12.99 -15.13 -31.31
N ASP A 549 -12.02 -15.39 -30.42
CA ASP A 549 -12.02 -16.52 -29.49
C ASP A 549 -12.18 -16.06 -28.03
N ASN A 550 -13.40 -16.20 -27.49
CA ASN A 550 -13.77 -15.88 -26.10
C ASN A 550 -13.10 -16.80 -25.05
N SER A 551 -12.16 -17.65 -25.44
CA SER A 551 -11.34 -18.46 -24.54
C SER A 551 -9.87 -18.07 -24.54
N LYS A 552 -9.43 -17.13 -25.39
CA LYS A 552 -8.04 -16.70 -25.49
C LYS A 552 -7.85 -15.28 -25.01
N LEU A 553 -6.78 -15.09 -24.25
CA LEU A 553 -6.40 -13.83 -23.63
C LEU A 553 -4.92 -13.55 -23.87
N LEU A 554 -4.60 -12.27 -23.93
CA LEU A 554 -3.24 -11.75 -23.89
C LEU A 554 -3.06 -10.92 -22.64
N PHE A 555 -1.91 -11.06 -22.01
CA PHE A 555 -1.51 -10.29 -20.84
C PHE A 555 -0.13 -9.69 -21.04
N THR A 556 0.08 -8.46 -20.59
CA THR A 556 1.44 -7.98 -20.31
C THR A 556 1.74 -8.19 -18.85
N ALA A 557 2.90 -8.78 -18.57
CA ALA A 557 3.27 -9.18 -17.23
C ALA A 557 4.77 -9.02 -17.00
N LYS A 558 5.15 -8.62 -15.80
CA LYS A 558 6.54 -8.41 -15.39
C LYS A 558 6.94 -9.46 -14.37
N LYS A 559 8.11 -10.09 -14.58
CA LYS A 559 8.75 -11.01 -13.63
C LYS A 559 10.18 -10.55 -13.36
N GLY A 560 10.47 -10.16 -12.12
CA GLY A 560 11.71 -9.47 -11.80
C GLY A 560 11.82 -8.15 -12.56
N ARG A 561 12.84 -8.03 -13.43
CA ARG A 561 13.03 -6.84 -14.30
C ARG A 561 12.54 -7.02 -15.73
N ASP A 562 12.09 -8.22 -16.09
CA ASP A 562 11.75 -8.57 -17.47
C ASP A 562 10.25 -8.46 -17.71
N TRP A 563 9.90 -7.78 -18.81
CA TRP A 563 8.53 -7.69 -19.31
C TRP A 563 8.25 -8.77 -20.35
N HIS A 564 7.06 -9.36 -20.26
CA HIS A 564 6.59 -10.46 -21.09
C HIS A 564 5.19 -10.17 -21.63
N LEU A 565 4.94 -10.60 -22.88
CA LEU A 565 3.60 -10.83 -23.40
C LEU A 565 3.27 -12.31 -23.20
N LEU A 566 2.19 -12.58 -22.48
CA LEU A 566 1.70 -13.92 -22.18
C LEU A 566 0.39 -14.18 -22.92
N SER A 567 0.23 -15.36 -23.50
CA SER A 567 -1.08 -15.87 -23.89
C SER A 567 -1.65 -16.77 -22.81
N TYR A 568 -2.97 -16.78 -22.68
CA TYR A 568 -3.68 -17.68 -21.77
C TYR A 568 -4.93 -18.24 -22.45
N ASP A 569 -5.12 -19.55 -22.37
CA ASP A 569 -6.32 -20.23 -22.86
C ASP A 569 -7.16 -20.73 -21.68
N LEU A 570 -8.39 -20.22 -21.56
CA LEU A 570 -9.34 -20.55 -20.48
C LEU A 570 -9.64 -22.06 -20.38
N ARG A 571 -9.54 -22.81 -21.48
CA ARG A 571 -9.82 -24.26 -21.53
C ARG A 571 -8.65 -25.05 -20.95
N SER A 572 -7.44 -24.68 -21.32
CA SER A 572 -6.22 -25.36 -20.85
C SER A 572 -5.72 -24.86 -19.49
N LYS A 573 -6.10 -23.64 -19.10
CA LYS A 573 -5.63 -22.91 -17.92
C LYS A 573 -4.11 -22.78 -17.85
N LYS A 574 -3.45 -22.59 -19.00
CA LYS A 574 -1.99 -22.45 -19.11
C LYS A 574 -1.60 -21.10 -19.69
N PHE A 575 -0.58 -20.50 -19.09
CA PHE A 575 0.12 -19.35 -19.64
C PHE A 575 1.26 -19.80 -20.55
N ASN A 576 1.43 -19.14 -21.70
CA ASN A 576 2.60 -19.28 -22.57
C ASN A 576 3.24 -17.91 -22.79
N ILE A 577 4.57 -17.85 -22.83
CA ILE A 577 5.29 -16.62 -23.16
C ILE A 577 5.36 -16.49 -24.68
N GLU A 578 4.71 -15.46 -25.22
CA GLU A 578 4.66 -15.18 -26.66
C GLU A 578 5.79 -14.24 -27.10
N ALA A 579 6.05 -13.19 -26.32
CA ALA A 579 7.09 -12.22 -26.60
C ALA A 579 7.73 -11.66 -25.31
N LYS A 580 8.89 -11.02 -25.47
CA LYS A 580 9.57 -10.28 -24.40
C LYS A 580 9.62 -8.79 -24.75
N LYS A 581 9.77 -7.93 -23.73
CA LYS A 581 9.88 -6.48 -23.87
C LYS A 581 8.63 -5.84 -24.51
N ILE A 582 7.46 -6.28 -24.07
CA ILE A 582 6.17 -5.64 -24.32
C ILE A 582 5.59 -5.23 -22.96
N ILE A 583 5.39 -3.93 -22.74
CA ILE A 583 4.94 -3.39 -21.44
C ILE A 583 3.43 -3.12 -21.42
N SER A 584 2.85 -2.84 -22.58
CA SER A 584 1.42 -2.60 -22.74
C SER A 584 0.92 -3.12 -24.08
N ILE A 585 -0.35 -3.55 -24.12
CA ILE A 585 -0.97 -4.20 -25.29
C ILE A 585 -2.39 -3.70 -25.54
N GLN A 586 -2.75 -3.51 -26.81
CA GLN A 586 -4.11 -3.24 -27.26
C GLN A 586 -4.44 -4.04 -28.51
N LYS A 587 -5.71 -4.38 -28.69
CA LYS A 587 -6.20 -5.08 -29.88
C LYS A 587 -7.31 -4.26 -30.53
N ASP A 588 -7.14 -3.96 -31.81
CA ASP A 588 -8.19 -3.34 -32.62
C ASP A 588 -9.03 -4.45 -33.26
N CYS A 589 -10.22 -4.68 -32.73
CA CYS A 589 -11.10 -5.73 -33.24
C CYS A 589 -11.81 -5.39 -34.56
N VAL A 590 -11.81 -4.11 -34.96
CA VAL A 590 -12.36 -3.70 -36.26
C VAL A 590 -11.42 -4.13 -37.39
N ASP A 591 -10.12 -3.85 -37.22
CA ASP A 591 -9.08 -4.20 -38.20
C ASP A 591 -8.40 -5.55 -37.90
N ASN A 592 -8.77 -6.22 -36.80
CA ASN A 592 -8.16 -7.43 -36.23
C ASN A 592 -6.62 -7.36 -36.10
N ARG A 593 -6.11 -6.20 -35.69
CA ARG A 593 -4.68 -5.93 -35.52
C ARG A 593 -4.31 -5.85 -34.04
N THR A 594 -3.08 -6.22 -33.72
CA THR A 594 -2.55 -6.19 -32.36
C THR A 594 -1.42 -5.19 -32.28
N TYR A 595 -1.42 -4.36 -31.25
CA TYR A 595 -0.45 -3.29 -31.06
C TYR A 595 0.13 -3.35 -29.66
N GLY A 596 1.40 -2.94 -29.52
CA GLY A 596 2.08 -2.96 -28.24
C GLY A 596 3.11 -1.85 -28.10
N ILE A 597 3.49 -1.62 -26.85
CA ILE A 597 4.53 -0.65 -26.46
C ILE A 597 5.73 -1.43 -25.93
N GLN A 598 6.92 -0.96 -26.29
CA GLN A 598 8.20 -1.52 -25.86
C GLN A 598 8.88 -0.63 -24.83
N PRO A 599 9.68 -1.21 -23.91
CA PRO A 599 10.58 -0.41 -23.10
C PRO A 599 11.61 0.28 -24.01
N ASP A 600 11.94 1.53 -23.68
CA ASP A 600 13.01 2.33 -24.29
C ASP A 600 12.83 2.68 -25.78
N LYS A 601 11.64 2.52 -26.34
CA LYS A 601 11.33 2.95 -27.72
C LYS A 601 10.19 3.96 -27.76
N LYS A 602 10.26 4.84 -28.74
CA LYS A 602 9.20 5.83 -28.97
C LYS A 602 8.05 5.28 -29.79
N GLY A 603 6.84 5.60 -29.36
CA GLY A 603 5.59 5.32 -30.06
C GLY A 603 5.02 3.91 -29.87
N ILE A 604 3.94 3.68 -30.60
CA ILE A 604 3.14 2.45 -30.58
C ILE A 604 3.53 1.61 -31.80
N PHE A 605 3.69 0.31 -31.61
CA PHE A 605 4.13 -0.62 -32.65
C PHE A 605 3.05 -1.65 -32.97
N GLU A 606 2.91 -1.98 -34.25
CA GLU A 606 2.12 -3.13 -34.67
C GLU A 606 2.89 -4.43 -34.43
N LEU A 607 2.16 -5.45 -34.00
CA LEU A 607 2.66 -6.80 -33.76
C LEU A 607 2.14 -7.72 -34.86
N THR A 608 3.02 -8.58 -35.38
CA THR A 608 2.63 -9.66 -36.29
C THR A 608 1.76 -10.70 -35.57
N ASN A 609 1.17 -11.63 -36.33
CA ASN A 609 0.34 -12.70 -35.77
C ASN A 609 1.09 -13.65 -34.81
N ASP A 610 2.41 -13.73 -34.92
CA ASP A 610 3.31 -14.43 -34.00
C ASP A 610 3.96 -13.49 -32.96
N TYR A 611 3.34 -12.32 -32.74
CA TYR A 611 3.70 -11.32 -31.75
C TYR A 611 5.11 -10.74 -31.87
N ARG A 612 5.67 -10.72 -33.07
CA ARG A 612 6.93 -10.02 -33.37
C ARG A 612 6.63 -8.56 -33.71
N ILE A 613 7.48 -7.67 -33.22
CA ILE A 613 7.32 -6.23 -33.43
C ILE A 613 7.72 -5.84 -34.84
N ILE A 614 6.85 -5.09 -35.51
CA ILE A 614 7.20 -4.35 -36.72
C ILE A 614 7.99 -3.12 -36.29
N GLN A 615 9.23 -2.97 -36.78
CA GLN A 615 10.19 -2.01 -36.21
C GLN A 615 9.80 -0.53 -36.34
N THR A 616 8.83 -0.22 -37.20
CA THR A 616 8.40 1.14 -37.47
C THR A 616 7.18 1.48 -36.61
N PRO A 617 7.20 2.55 -35.80
CA PRO A 617 6.04 2.95 -35.01
C PRO A 617 4.90 3.39 -35.92
N VAL A 618 3.68 3.00 -35.57
CA VAL A 618 2.46 3.29 -36.34
C VAL A 618 1.74 4.55 -35.87
N ALA A 619 2.00 4.99 -34.63
CA ALA A 619 1.49 6.23 -34.04
C ALA A 619 2.41 6.71 -32.89
N PHE A 620 2.31 8.00 -32.55
CA PHE A 620 3.00 8.67 -31.43
C PHE A 620 4.54 8.48 -31.41
N ASP A 621 5.18 8.58 -32.57
CA ASP A 621 6.61 8.29 -32.78
C ASP A 621 7.59 9.29 -32.13
N ASP A 622 7.09 10.34 -31.51
CA ASP A 622 7.81 11.38 -30.79
C ASP A 622 7.82 11.18 -29.26
N GLU A 623 6.93 10.35 -28.72
CA GLU A 623 6.73 10.12 -27.28
C GLU A 623 7.43 8.85 -26.80
N TYR A 624 7.95 8.83 -25.57
CA TYR A 624 8.40 7.62 -24.86
C TYR A 624 7.30 7.16 -23.91
N PRO A 625 6.29 6.41 -24.39
CA PRO A 625 5.29 5.86 -23.50
C PRO A 625 5.92 4.88 -22.51
N ASP A 626 5.58 5.02 -21.23
CA ASP A 626 5.95 4.04 -20.20
C ASP A 626 4.83 3.00 -19.99
N ALA A 627 5.01 2.08 -19.04
CA ALA A 627 4.05 1.01 -18.78
C ALA A 627 2.73 1.50 -18.18
N ASN A 628 2.69 2.72 -17.64
CA ASN A 628 1.56 3.32 -16.98
C ASN A 628 0.75 4.24 -17.91
N ILE A 629 1.21 4.45 -19.15
CA ILE A 629 0.46 5.24 -20.12
C ILE A 629 -0.87 4.56 -20.43
N GLN A 630 -1.95 5.31 -20.33
CA GLN A 630 -3.26 4.83 -20.72
C GLN A 630 -3.50 5.17 -22.18
N TRP A 631 -3.81 4.15 -22.97
CA TRP A 631 -4.07 4.28 -24.38
C TRP A 631 -5.13 3.29 -24.84
N SER A 632 -5.72 3.55 -26.00
CA SER A 632 -6.68 2.66 -26.65
C SER A 632 -6.52 2.76 -28.17
N VAL A 633 -7.07 1.79 -28.89
CA VAL A 633 -7.13 1.78 -30.35
C VAL A 633 -8.50 1.29 -30.81
N GLU A 634 -9.08 1.98 -31.78
CA GLU A 634 -10.36 1.61 -32.37
C GLU A 634 -10.38 2.03 -33.84
N ALA A 635 -10.67 1.11 -34.76
CA ALA A 635 -10.81 1.37 -36.19
C ALA A 635 -9.60 2.12 -36.81
N GLY A 636 -8.38 1.79 -36.36
CA GLY A 636 -7.13 2.40 -36.76
C GLY A 636 -6.90 3.83 -36.26
N TYR A 637 -7.64 4.28 -35.24
CA TYR A 637 -7.35 5.50 -34.49
C TYR A 637 -6.81 5.16 -33.11
N PHE A 638 -5.69 5.78 -32.74
CA PHE A 638 -5.03 5.64 -31.45
C PHE A 638 -5.41 6.81 -30.54
N TYR A 639 -5.67 6.49 -29.29
CA TYR A 639 -6.02 7.44 -28.25
C TYR A 639 -4.99 7.32 -27.15
N VAL A 640 -4.26 8.39 -26.84
CA VAL A 640 -3.16 8.37 -25.87
C VAL A 640 -3.30 9.53 -24.91
N LEU A 641 -3.21 9.23 -23.62
CA LEU A 641 -3.22 10.22 -22.57
C LEU A 641 -1.78 10.62 -22.22
N ASP A 642 -1.45 11.91 -22.32
CA ASP A 642 -0.13 12.41 -21.95
C ASP A 642 0.05 12.55 -20.43
N THR A 643 1.26 12.87 -19.99
CA THR A 643 1.58 13.09 -18.56
C THR A 643 0.87 14.30 -17.94
N LYS A 644 0.29 15.18 -18.76
CA LYS A 644 -0.50 16.36 -18.36
C LYS A 644 -2.00 16.09 -18.44
N LYS A 645 -2.40 14.84 -18.65
CA LYS A 645 -3.78 14.36 -18.78
C LYS A 645 -4.52 14.90 -20.00
N ASN A 646 -3.81 15.35 -21.03
CA ASN A 646 -4.41 15.67 -22.31
C ASN A 646 -4.59 14.37 -23.11
N LEU A 647 -5.83 14.09 -23.52
CA LEU A 647 -6.12 12.93 -24.35
C LEU A 647 -6.07 13.32 -25.82
N TYR A 648 -5.15 12.71 -26.55
CA TYR A 648 -4.95 12.92 -27.98
C TYR A 648 -5.49 11.78 -28.81
N GLN A 649 -5.96 12.09 -30.01
CA GLN A 649 -6.29 11.14 -31.06
C GLN A 649 -5.29 11.27 -32.22
N GLN A 650 -4.82 10.14 -32.76
CA GLN A 650 -4.00 10.08 -33.96
C GLN A 650 -4.36 8.86 -34.82
N ALA A 651 -4.49 9.05 -36.14
CA ALA A 651 -4.73 7.94 -37.07
C ALA A 651 -3.48 7.08 -37.28
N HIS A 652 -3.69 5.82 -37.65
CA HIS A 652 -2.64 4.89 -38.08
C HIS A 652 -1.80 5.48 -39.22
N ARG A 653 -0.49 5.23 -39.21
CA ARG A 653 0.47 5.74 -40.22
C ARG A 653 0.12 5.37 -41.67
N GLU A 654 -0.60 4.26 -41.91
CA GLU A 654 -1.05 3.88 -43.26
C GLU A 654 -2.26 4.68 -43.75
N LYS A 655 -3.05 5.28 -42.85
CA LYS A 655 -4.23 6.10 -43.17
C LYS A 655 -3.85 7.59 -43.33
N ARG A 656 -2.59 7.90 -43.68
CA ARG A 656 -1.93 9.20 -43.47
C ARG A 656 -1.77 10.00 -44.78
N ASP A 657 -2.43 11.16 -44.88
CA ASP A 657 -2.11 12.23 -45.86
C ASP A 657 -1.71 13.57 -45.19
N ASN A 658 -2.19 13.86 -43.98
CA ASN A 658 -1.78 15.00 -43.13
C ASN A 658 -2.19 14.67 -41.68
N ALA A 659 -1.24 14.40 -40.78
CA ALA A 659 -1.53 13.78 -39.48
C ALA A 659 -1.15 14.67 -38.29
N GLU A 660 -2.02 15.63 -37.98
CA GLU A 660 -1.96 16.32 -36.70
C GLU A 660 -2.55 15.47 -35.59
N LYS A 661 -1.87 15.44 -34.43
CA LYS A 661 -2.46 14.94 -33.18
C LYS A 661 -3.62 15.85 -32.81
N LYS A 662 -4.83 15.31 -32.68
CA LYS A 662 -6.02 16.07 -32.29
C LYS A 662 -6.22 15.95 -30.78
N LEU A 663 -6.19 17.09 -30.06
CA LEU A 663 -6.61 17.13 -28.65
C LEU A 663 -8.13 16.90 -28.57
N LEU A 664 -8.57 15.91 -27.80
CA LEU A 664 -9.99 15.63 -27.59
C LEU A 664 -10.51 16.32 -26.32
N ILE A 665 -9.85 16.08 -25.19
CA ILE A 665 -10.26 16.55 -23.88
C ILE A 665 -9.08 16.49 -22.91
N LYS A 666 -9.12 17.28 -21.84
CA LYS A 666 -8.21 17.15 -20.70
C LYS A 666 -8.95 16.42 -19.57
N LEU A 667 -8.39 15.29 -19.12
CA LEU A 667 -8.94 14.46 -18.05
C LEU A 667 -8.33 14.83 -16.69
N VAL A 668 -8.94 14.35 -15.60
CA VAL A 668 -8.41 14.49 -14.24
C VAL A 668 -7.56 13.28 -13.86
N ASP A 669 -8.02 12.07 -14.19
CA ASP A 669 -7.32 10.82 -13.94
C ASP A 669 -6.82 10.15 -15.23
N ASN A 670 -6.42 8.89 -15.10
CA ASN A 670 -5.89 8.10 -16.21
C ASN A 670 -6.98 7.26 -16.92
N VAL A 671 -8.24 7.33 -16.51
CA VAL A 671 -9.23 6.33 -16.91
C VAL A 671 -10.08 6.82 -18.07
N PHE A 672 -9.99 6.11 -19.20
CA PHE A 672 -10.90 6.29 -20.31
C PHE A 672 -11.12 5.01 -21.12
N ARG A 673 -12.23 4.96 -21.85
CA ARG A 673 -12.59 3.88 -22.78
C ARG A 673 -13.11 4.48 -24.07
N VAL A 674 -12.78 3.85 -25.19
CA VAL A 674 -13.30 4.21 -26.50
C VAL A 674 -14.13 3.05 -27.01
N SER A 675 -15.30 3.36 -27.58
CA SER A 675 -16.16 2.39 -28.27
C SER A 675 -16.92 3.13 -29.37
N GLY A 676 -16.58 2.86 -30.62
CA GLY A 676 -17.05 3.64 -31.77
C GLY A 676 -16.76 5.13 -31.61
N ASN A 677 -17.80 5.98 -31.68
CA ASN A 677 -17.70 7.42 -31.49
C ASN A 677 -17.80 7.90 -30.04
N ARG A 678 -17.84 6.97 -29.07
CA ARG A 678 -18.01 7.28 -27.66
C ARG A 678 -16.65 7.20 -26.97
N LEU A 679 -16.25 8.29 -26.32
CA LEU A 679 -15.18 8.32 -25.34
C LEU A 679 -15.83 8.41 -23.96
N ILE A 680 -15.68 7.39 -23.14
CA ILE A 680 -16.20 7.33 -21.77
C ILE A 680 -15.03 7.52 -20.81
N TYR A 681 -15.21 8.36 -19.79
CA TYR A 681 -14.14 8.71 -18.85
C TYR A 681 -14.72 9.00 -17.46
N ASN A 682 -13.87 8.93 -16.44
CA ASN A 682 -14.25 9.32 -15.08
C ASN A 682 -14.32 10.85 -15.00
N ASP A 683 -15.43 11.37 -14.52
CA ASP A 683 -15.63 12.79 -14.28
C ASP A 683 -15.48 13.06 -12.78
N ILE A 684 -14.24 13.33 -12.39
CA ILE A 684 -13.86 13.54 -10.99
C ILE A 684 -14.07 15.01 -10.65
N ILE A 685 -14.86 15.25 -9.62
CA ILE A 685 -15.09 16.58 -9.04
C ILE A 685 -14.59 16.61 -7.59
N LEU A 686 -14.17 17.79 -7.15
CA LEU A 686 -13.87 18.01 -5.73
C LEU A 686 -15.19 17.91 -4.96
N ASN A 687 -15.18 17.15 -3.87
CA ASN A 687 -16.37 16.99 -3.04
C ASN A 687 -16.28 17.90 -1.81
N ASN A 688 -17.41 18.15 -1.17
CA ASN A 688 -17.48 19.01 0.01
C ASN A 688 -16.92 18.26 1.22
N THR A 689 -15.93 18.84 1.88
CA THR A 689 -15.41 18.38 3.17
C THR A 689 -15.55 19.49 4.21
N TYR A 690 -15.45 19.13 5.49
CA TYR A 690 -15.54 20.09 6.58
C TYR A 690 -14.49 19.81 7.65
N VAL A 691 -14.05 20.85 8.36
CA VAL A 691 -13.23 20.64 9.56
C VAL A 691 -14.13 20.20 10.71
N GLY A 692 -13.93 18.97 11.17
CA GLY A 692 -14.62 18.38 12.31
C GLY A 692 -13.73 18.35 13.56
N LYS A 693 -14.32 18.63 14.72
CA LYS A 693 -13.72 18.34 16.02
C LYS A 693 -14.14 16.95 16.47
N ILE A 694 -13.17 16.07 16.67
CA ILE A 694 -13.33 14.71 17.16
C ILE A 694 -13.05 14.73 18.67
N THR A 695 -14.00 14.26 19.47
CA THR A 695 -13.85 14.04 20.93
C THR A 695 -13.88 12.54 21.21
N MET A 696 -12.83 12.02 21.85
CA MET A 696 -12.55 10.59 22.06
C MET A 696 -13.00 10.06 23.42
#